data_AF-A0A8D3WJT0-F1
#
_entry.id   AF-A0A8D3WJT0-F1
#
_cell.length_a   1.000
_cell.length_b   1.000
_cell.length_c   1.000
_cell.angle_alpha   90.00
_cell.angle_beta   90.00
_cell.angle_gamma   90.00
#
_symmetry.space_group_name_H-M   'P 1'
#
loop_
_entity.id
_entity.type
_entity.pdbx_description
1 polymer ?
#
loop_
_entity_poly.entity_id
_entity_poly.type
_entity_poly.pdbx_seq_one_letter_code
_entity_poly.pdbx_strand_id
1 'polypeptide(L)'
;MGRESDLADLGEELPGARLITLLGPGGAGKTRLSQEAAERVSDAWPDGVWLAELAPVDDPEAVPEAVLTALGGRETVMRGAGAEELRAAERGAGEPLARLTEHCSGRRMLLLLDNCEHLVEAAAALADHLLARCPGLTVLATSREPLGVPGEFVRPVDPLPDPTALRLLADRGAAALPGFRVDADEETAAACAEICRRLDGLPLAIELAAARLRMLTPRQIADRLDDRFRLLTSGSRTVLPRQQTLRAVVDWSWDLLDEDERTALRRLSVFSGGCTLAAAEAICADLPGGAYDVAAALGSLVDKSLVVAAPGADGGMRYRLLETVGEYASERLDEAGERDSVARQHLTFYRELARTTDPELRGAGQLAALDLFQREYENLRSALRHAVAARDEQEALSMVLSLAWYWQMRDLRGDALQWSEAAAALGPDPFAPPAAPAPSLVERCTDAPPPMGPELLQEARRQVALVRMASLDHAMDVWANEAGMARLRTIAATYRAGQPQTCRSPGSLWLFAVVLTGETTDLRGLLDESVRAARDLGQEWDLAAALQMRANVLANRPDWAAAALADSDESLEIVRRLGDDWGTAEALSARGEASEKRGDHGRAAEDYHAAIGYAEKLGARAQVLVLRTRYASALIELGRGAEGEAILREVLVEGRHVGHEGTAFARFFLAMWLGSSGRTVEAREQLGVLHDDFRSASIGVFEAFVLGGMAWLDNQEGLYADALARGREALAQADDRLSQMVAPQMHLLHLVTVARALGGLGGEHRAALAARLLAAGQALLPDGHVPTSTERANFAAAEELARGVLGDAAYETAYAEGAGLSQEEATALVEAHRE
;
A
#
# COMPACT_ATOMS: atom_id res chain seq x y z
N MET A 1 7.79 35.56 1.01
CA MET A 1 8.21 36.97 1.27
C MET A 1 7.27 37.58 2.29
N GLY A 2 7.79 38.19 3.36
CA GLY A 2 6.99 38.99 4.29
C GLY A 2 6.09 38.18 5.23
N ARG A 3 6.44 36.91 5.43
CA ARG A 3 5.76 35.93 6.31
C ARG A 3 6.71 35.42 7.40
N GLU A 4 7.80 36.15 7.66
CA GLU A 4 8.85 35.72 8.58
C GLU A 4 8.34 35.71 10.04
N SER A 5 7.50 36.68 10.43
CA SER A 5 6.79 36.64 11.71
C SER A 5 5.80 35.48 11.76
N ASP A 6 5.04 35.25 10.67
CA ASP A 6 4.05 34.19 10.63
C ASP A 6 4.64 32.80 10.80
N LEU A 7 5.84 32.58 10.26
CA LEU A 7 6.60 31.33 10.41
C LEU A 7 7.24 31.20 11.79
N ALA A 8 7.68 32.32 12.41
CA ALA A 8 8.21 32.31 13.76
C ALA A 8 7.12 31.96 14.79
N ASP A 9 5.97 32.62 14.69
CA ASP A 9 4.82 32.37 15.56
C ASP A 9 4.33 30.91 15.44
N LEU A 10 4.19 30.39 14.21
CA LEU A 10 3.81 28.97 14.00
C LEU A 10 4.83 28.01 14.61
N GLY A 11 6.13 28.35 14.56
CA GLY A 11 7.18 27.57 15.20
C GLY A 11 7.05 27.48 16.71
N GLU A 12 6.55 28.54 17.36
CA GLU A 12 6.30 28.57 18.81
C GLU A 12 4.95 27.94 19.20
N GLU A 13 3.92 28.10 18.36
CA GLU A 13 2.55 27.65 18.64
C GLU A 13 2.32 26.15 18.37
N LEU A 14 2.88 25.60 17.29
CA LEU A 14 2.65 24.21 16.88
C LEU A 14 3.01 23.17 17.96
N PRO A 15 4.09 23.32 18.77
CA PRO A 15 4.37 22.40 19.87
C PRO A 15 3.37 22.46 21.03
N GLY A 16 2.63 23.56 21.19
CA GLY A 16 1.69 23.79 22.29
C GLY A 16 0.21 23.63 21.93
N ALA A 17 -0.11 23.61 20.63
CA ALA A 17 -1.47 23.44 20.12
C ALA A 17 -1.70 22.03 19.57
N ARG A 18 -2.97 21.58 19.61
CA ARG A 18 -3.38 20.29 19.02
C ARG A 18 -4.03 20.43 17.65
N LEU A 19 -4.65 21.57 17.39
CA LEU A 19 -5.18 21.94 16.08
C LEU A 19 -4.92 23.41 15.85
N ILE A 20 -4.21 23.73 14.78
CA ILE A 20 -4.12 25.09 14.26
C ILE A 20 -4.78 25.10 12.88
N THR A 21 -5.74 25.99 12.68
CA THR A 21 -6.32 26.23 11.37
C THR A 21 -5.81 27.57 10.85
N LEU A 22 -5.00 27.53 9.79
CA LEU A 22 -4.67 28.71 8.99
C LEU A 22 -5.93 29.15 8.25
N LEU A 23 -6.54 30.20 8.78
CA LEU A 23 -7.79 30.73 8.28
C LEU A 23 -7.53 31.92 7.36
N GLY A 24 -7.94 31.81 6.11
CA GLY A 24 -7.79 32.94 5.19
C GLY A 24 -8.53 32.74 3.88
N PRO A 25 -8.81 33.86 3.16
CA PRO A 25 -9.44 33.77 1.85
C PRO A 25 -8.59 32.97 0.86
N GLY A 26 -9.23 32.45 -0.20
CA GLY A 26 -8.51 31.85 -1.33
C GLY A 26 -7.40 32.78 -1.82
N GLY A 27 -6.25 32.22 -2.17
CA GLY A 27 -5.11 33.02 -2.66
C GLY A 27 -4.32 33.80 -1.60
N ALA A 28 -4.62 33.68 -0.30
CA ALA A 28 -3.86 34.31 0.80
C ALA A 28 -2.45 33.72 1.04
N GLY A 29 -2.17 32.54 0.45
CA GLY A 29 -0.89 31.82 0.60
C GLY A 29 -0.86 30.81 1.74
N LYS A 30 -2.01 30.33 2.22
CA LYS A 30 -2.14 29.38 3.36
C LYS A 30 -1.34 28.10 3.15
N THR A 31 -1.50 27.46 1.99
CA THR A 31 -0.80 26.23 1.60
C THR A 31 0.72 26.40 1.60
N ARG A 32 1.23 27.50 1.03
CA ARG A 32 2.68 27.77 1.06
C ARG A 32 3.17 28.03 2.49
N LEU A 33 2.38 28.73 3.29
CA LEU A 33 2.74 29.03 4.68
C LEU A 33 2.75 27.77 5.55
N SER A 34 1.78 26.86 5.37
CA SER A 34 1.73 25.60 6.12
C SER A 34 2.90 24.68 5.78
N GLN A 35 3.22 24.52 4.49
CA GLN A 35 4.35 23.71 4.03
C GLN A 35 5.70 24.26 4.52
N GLU A 36 5.94 25.55 4.38
CA GLU A 36 7.17 26.20 4.90
C GLU A 36 7.27 26.16 6.42
N ALA A 37 6.15 26.26 7.14
CA ALA A 37 6.14 26.10 8.60
C ALA A 37 6.52 24.66 8.97
N ALA A 38 5.87 23.68 8.35
CA ALA A 38 6.12 22.25 8.53
C ALA A 38 7.58 21.85 8.31
N GLU A 39 8.20 22.33 7.22
CA GLU A 39 9.60 22.03 6.91
C GLU A 39 10.57 22.58 7.97
N ARG A 40 10.30 23.76 8.55
CA ARG A 40 11.17 24.38 9.56
C ARG A 40 11.12 23.71 10.92
N VAL A 41 10.02 23.04 11.22
CA VAL A 41 9.74 22.50 12.55
C VAL A 41 9.80 20.97 12.58
N SER A 42 10.11 20.34 11.46
CA SER A 42 10.07 18.89 11.26
C SER A 42 10.85 18.08 12.31
N ASP A 43 11.95 18.61 12.83
CA ASP A 43 12.75 17.98 13.89
C ASP A 43 11.97 17.74 15.21
N ALA A 44 10.89 18.48 15.46
CA ALA A 44 10.09 18.37 16.69
C ALA A 44 9.03 17.25 16.65
N TRP A 45 8.78 16.64 15.48
CA TRP A 45 7.88 15.51 15.30
C TRP A 45 8.70 14.28 14.88
N PRO A 46 9.07 13.40 15.82
CA PRO A 46 9.85 12.20 15.53
C PRO A 46 9.09 11.22 14.62
N ASP A 47 7.76 11.39 14.51
CA ASP A 47 6.86 10.56 13.72
C ASP A 47 6.31 11.29 12.49
N GLY A 48 6.95 12.41 12.19
CA GLY A 48 6.96 12.98 10.86
C GLY A 48 5.91 14.03 10.59
N VAL A 49 6.07 14.62 9.42
CA VAL A 49 5.19 15.68 8.90
C VAL A 49 4.56 15.21 7.61
N TRP A 50 3.23 15.15 7.60
CA TRP A 50 2.45 14.47 6.57
C TRP A 50 1.50 15.44 5.91
N LEU A 51 1.53 15.54 4.58
CA LEU A 51 0.67 16.44 3.83
C LEU A 51 -0.40 15.66 3.07
N ALA A 52 -1.65 15.83 3.51
CA ALA A 52 -2.83 15.42 2.77
C ALA A 52 -3.39 16.62 2.00
N GLU A 53 -3.23 16.60 0.69
CA GLU A 53 -3.88 17.56 -0.21
C GLU A 53 -5.31 17.10 -0.44
N LEU A 54 -6.29 17.84 0.10
CA LEU A 54 -7.71 17.52 -0.09
C LEU A 54 -8.27 18.16 -1.36
N ALA A 55 -7.55 19.09 -1.99
CA ALA A 55 -7.96 19.75 -3.24
C ALA A 55 -8.45 18.82 -4.39
N PRO A 56 -7.91 17.61 -4.60
CA PRO A 56 -8.41 16.69 -5.64
C PRO A 56 -9.56 15.79 -5.16
N VAL A 57 -10.07 15.95 -3.93
CA VAL A 57 -11.12 15.12 -3.34
C VAL A 57 -12.47 15.83 -3.51
N ASP A 58 -13.42 15.20 -4.20
CA ASP A 58 -14.76 15.78 -4.39
C ASP A 58 -15.81 15.18 -3.44
N ASP A 59 -15.55 13.97 -2.93
CA ASP A 59 -16.47 13.20 -2.09
C ASP A 59 -16.09 13.30 -0.60
N PRO A 60 -16.97 13.84 0.26
CA PRO A 60 -16.78 13.86 1.71
C PRO A 60 -16.43 12.49 2.32
N GLU A 61 -16.97 11.39 1.79
CA GLU A 61 -16.71 10.04 2.31
C GLU A 61 -15.29 9.55 1.97
N ALA A 62 -14.65 10.13 0.95
CA ALA A 62 -13.29 9.78 0.52
C ALA A 62 -12.19 10.51 1.29
N VAL A 63 -12.52 11.51 2.11
CA VAL A 63 -11.53 12.30 2.89
C VAL A 63 -10.63 11.41 3.76
N PRO A 64 -11.15 10.45 4.55
CA PRO A 64 -10.27 9.64 5.38
C PRO A 64 -9.39 8.71 4.52
N GLU A 65 -9.86 8.28 3.36
CA GLU A 65 -9.05 7.47 2.43
C GLU A 65 -7.94 8.29 1.75
N ALA A 66 -8.22 9.54 1.38
CA ALA A 66 -7.24 10.46 0.82
C ALA A 66 -6.12 10.79 1.81
N VAL A 67 -6.48 11.02 3.08
CA VAL A 67 -5.50 11.22 4.16
C VAL A 67 -4.71 9.94 4.41
N LEU A 68 -5.34 8.76 4.38
CA LEU A 68 -4.65 7.48 4.53
C LEU A 68 -3.68 7.22 3.37
N THR A 69 -4.07 7.58 2.16
CA THR A 69 -3.21 7.52 0.96
C THR A 69 -2.00 8.46 1.11
N ALA A 70 -2.19 9.68 1.62
CA ALA A 70 -1.08 10.59 1.88
C ALA A 70 -0.08 10.05 2.91
N LEU A 71 -0.58 9.29 3.90
CA LEU A 71 0.22 8.60 4.90
C LEU A 71 0.94 7.34 4.37
N GLY A 72 0.52 6.80 3.22
CA GLY A 72 1.11 5.62 2.56
C GLY A 72 1.85 5.86 1.23
N GLY A 73 1.64 7.00 0.56
CA GLY A 73 1.94 7.20 -0.86
C GLY A 73 2.98 8.29 -1.20
N ARG A 74 3.51 9.04 -0.23
CA ARG A 74 4.51 10.09 -0.49
C ARG A 74 5.86 9.74 0.11
N GLU A 75 6.82 9.48 -0.78
CA GLU A 75 8.24 9.44 -0.48
C GLU A 75 8.76 10.86 -0.19
N THR A 76 8.35 11.40 0.96
CA THR A 76 9.06 12.47 1.66
C THR A 76 9.22 11.99 3.08
N VAL A 77 10.31 11.25 3.29
CA VAL A 77 10.79 10.86 4.61
C VAL A 77 11.07 12.11 5.42
N MET A 78 10.27 12.37 6.44
CA MET A 78 10.82 12.73 7.73
C MET A 78 10.12 11.89 8.79
N ARG A 79 10.84 10.82 9.21
CA ARG A 79 10.80 10.01 10.46
C ARG A 79 9.48 9.47 11.05
N GLY A 80 9.49 8.18 11.42
CA GLY A 80 8.78 7.50 12.55
C GLY A 80 7.24 7.49 12.54
N ALA A 81 6.47 6.79 13.37
CA ALA A 81 6.67 5.64 14.28
C ALA A 81 5.33 4.88 14.39
N GLY A 82 5.28 3.56 14.62
CA GLY A 82 4.07 2.76 14.36
C GLY A 82 3.39 2.15 15.60
N ALA A 83 2.64 1.06 15.36
CA ALA A 83 2.26 -0.05 16.26
C ALA A 83 0.99 0.00 17.13
N GLU A 84 0.11 1.00 17.02
CA GLU A 84 -1.24 0.84 17.58
C GLU A 84 -2.30 0.44 16.55
N GLU A 85 -1.95 0.44 15.24
CA GLU A 85 -2.72 0.00 14.05
C GLU A 85 -3.20 -1.47 14.03
N LEU A 86 -2.88 -2.23 15.08
CA LEU A 86 -3.16 -3.64 15.29
C LEU A 86 -4.61 -4.00 15.68
N ARG A 87 -5.08 -3.32 16.72
CA ARG A 87 -6.13 -3.87 17.61
C ARG A 87 -7.55 -3.43 17.25
N ALA A 88 -7.73 -2.61 16.21
CA ALA A 88 -9.03 -2.18 15.74
C ALA A 88 -9.50 -2.91 14.46
N ALA A 89 -8.61 -3.59 13.73
CA ALA A 89 -8.98 -4.45 12.60
C ALA A 89 -9.88 -5.65 13.02
N GLU A 90 -9.85 -6.02 14.29
CA GLU A 90 -10.62 -7.14 14.87
C GLU A 90 -12.10 -6.81 15.13
N ARG A 91 -12.52 -5.55 14.97
CA ARG A 91 -13.89 -5.10 15.24
C ARG A 91 -14.58 -4.59 13.97
N GLY A 92 -14.71 -5.51 13.01
CA GLY A 92 -15.53 -5.35 11.81
C GLY A 92 -14.79 -4.62 10.69
N ALA A 93 -15.20 -4.89 9.44
CA ALA A 93 -14.80 -4.10 8.27
C ALA A 93 -14.93 -2.60 8.60
N GLY A 94 -13.82 -1.95 8.95
CA GLY A 94 -13.83 -0.63 9.54
C GLY A 94 -13.71 0.44 8.46
N GLU A 95 -14.57 1.45 8.53
CA GLU A 95 -14.51 2.68 7.74
C GLU A 95 -13.07 3.26 7.72
N PRO A 96 -12.58 3.84 6.60
CA PRO A 96 -11.25 4.45 6.47
C PRO A 96 -10.81 5.36 7.64
N LEU A 97 -11.77 5.97 8.34
CA LEU A 97 -11.58 6.74 9.57
C LEU A 97 -10.99 5.93 10.73
N ALA A 98 -11.39 4.68 10.92
CA ALA A 98 -10.88 3.82 11.98
C ALA A 98 -9.39 3.52 11.80
N ARG A 99 -8.97 3.24 10.56
CA ARG A 99 -7.57 2.99 10.21
C ARG A 99 -6.69 4.22 10.43
N LEU A 100 -7.18 5.41 10.07
CA LEU A 100 -6.47 6.67 10.34
C LEU A 100 -6.27 6.93 11.84
N THR A 101 -7.31 6.69 12.63
CA THR A 101 -7.23 6.84 14.09
C THR A 101 -6.20 5.94 14.70
N GLU A 102 -6.15 4.72 14.21
CA GLU A 102 -5.16 3.74 14.62
C GLU A 102 -3.74 4.15 14.19
N HIS A 103 -3.60 4.65 12.97
CA HIS A 103 -2.35 5.23 12.47
C HIS A 103 -1.87 6.34 13.38
N CYS A 104 -2.71 7.32 13.69
CA CYS A 104 -2.30 8.48 14.48
C CYS A 104 -2.14 8.16 15.99
N SER A 105 -2.68 7.04 16.47
CA SER A 105 -2.60 6.65 17.88
C SER A 105 -1.17 6.31 18.28
N GLY A 106 -0.74 6.80 19.46
CA GLY A 106 0.62 6.56 19.99
C GLY A 106 1.75 7.35 19.29
N ARG A 107 1.47 8.05 18.18
CA ARG A 107 2.46 8.83 17.42
C ARG A 107 2.47 10.29 17.81
N ARG A 108 3.66 10.88 17.83
CA ARG A 108 3.90 12.32 17.88
C ARG A 108 4.22 12.84 16.47
N MET A 109 3.17 13.12 15.72
CA MET A 109 3.24 13.52 14.30
C MET A 109 2.47 14.82 14.02
N LEU A 110 2.83 15.49 12.92
CA LEU A 110 2.15 16.67 12.41
C LEU A 110 1.42 16.32 11.11
N LEU A 111 0.10 16.44 11.11
CA LEU A 111 -0.74 16.20 9.94
C LEU A 111 -1.20 17.53 9.34
N LEU A 112 -0.80 17.79 8.10
CA LEU A 112 -1.24 18.93 7.32
C LEU A 112 -2.45 18.52 6.50
N LEU A 113 -3.60 19.13 6.81
CA LEU A 113 -4.81 19.03 6.00
C LEU A 113 -4.89 20.29 5.14
N ASP A 114 -4.47 20.17 3.89
CA ASP A 114 -4.47 21.30 2.95
C ASP A 114 -5.79 21.35 2.18
N ASN A 115 -6.28 22.58 2.00
CA ASN A 115 -7.54 22.89 1.33
C ASN A 115 -8.82 22.24 1.92
N CYS A 116 -9.11 22.42 3.20
CA CYS A 116 -10.33 21.85 3.81
C CYS A 116 -11.64 22.54 3.39
N GLU A 117 -11.60 23.67 2.66
CA GLU A 117 -12.74 24.59 2.50
C GLU A 117 -13.92 24.07 1.66
N HIS A 118 -13.71 23.06 0.82
CA HIS A 118 -14.78 22.40 0.06
C HIS A 118 -15.32 21.14 0.77
N LEU A 119 -14.65 20.69 1.83
CA LEU A 119 -14.98 19.49 2.62
C LEU A 119 -14.90 19.78 4.12
N VAL A 120 -15.30 20.97 4.55
CA VAL A 120 -15.09 21.46 5.93
C VAL A 120 -15.71 20.53 6.95
N GLU A 121 -16.95 20.09 6.72
CA GLU A 121 -17.65 19.19 7.64
C GLU A 121 -16.93 17.84 7.77
N ALA A 122 -16.45 17.27 6.65
CA ALA A 122 -15.75 15.99 6.65
C ALA A 122 -14.34 16.10 7.26
N ALA A 123 -13.60 17.17 6.93
CA ALA A 123 -12.29 17.45 7.51
C ALA A 123 -12.39 17.76 9.01
N ALA A 124 -13.44 18.47 9.44
CA ALA A 124 -13.72 18.75 10.84
C ALA A 124 -14.09 17.48 11.60
N ALA A 125 -14.97 16.64 11.05
CA ALA A 125 -15.33 15.35 11.64
C ALA A 125 -14.11 14.43 11.78
N LEU A 126 -13.25 14.39 10.76
CA LEU A 126 -11.99 13.66 10.81
C LEU A 126 -11.05 14.21 11.88
N ALA A 127 -10.81 15.53 11.90
CA ALA A 127 -9.93 16.17 12.87
C ALA A 127 -10.43 16.01 14.31
N ASP A 128 -11.73 16.22 14.57
CA ASP A 128 -12.34 16.00 15.89
C ASP A 128 -12.15 14.55 16.35
N HIS A 129 -12.44 13.59 15.47
CA HIS A 129 -12.30 12.18 15.77
C HIS A 129 -10.85 11.79 16.10
N LEU A 130 -9.88 12.24 15.28
CA LEU A 130 -8.45 11.93 15.47
C LEU A 130 -7.90 12.63 16.71
N LEU A 131 -8.20 13.91 16.91
CA LEU A 131 -7.71 14.65 18.07
C LEU A 131 -8.30 14.11 19.37
N ALA A 132 -9.54 13.61 19.37
CA ALA A 132 -10.10 12.96 20.56
C ALA A 132 -9.36 11.67 20.95
N ARG A 133 -8.77 10.95 19.99
CA ARG A 133 -8.21 9.59 20.19
C ARG A 133 -6.69 9.52 20.13
N CYS A 134 -6.02 10.49 19.51
CA CYS A 134 -4.59 10.47 19.23
C CYS A 134 -3.87 11.63 19.95
N PRO A 135 -3.49 11.48 21.24
CA PRO A 135 -3.01 12.60 22.06
C PRO A 135 -1.68 13.21 21.58
N GLY A 136 -0.86 12.47 20.83
CA GLY A 136 0.39 12.96 20.24
C GLY A 136 0.22 13.62 18.87
N LEU A 137 -0.97 13.58 18.27
CA LEU A 137 -1.25 14.20 16.98
C LEU A 137 -1.44 15.71 17.13
N THR A 138 -0.73 16.47 16.29
CA THR A 138 -1.01 17.88 16.00
C THR A 138 -1.53 17.98 14.57
N VAL A 139 -2.62 18.70 14.36
CA VAL A 139 -3.17 18.98 13.03
C VAL A 139 -2.93 20.44 12.66
N LEU A 140 -2.38 20.68 11.46
CA LEU A 140 -2.29 22.00 10.83
C LEU A 140 -3.19 22.02 9.60
N ALA A 141 -4.36 22.63 9.72
CA ALA A 141 -5.32 22.71 8.63
C ALA A 141 -5.21 24.05 7.88
N THR A 142 -5.52 24.06 6.59
CA THR A 142 -5.77 25.31 5.85
C THR A 142 -7.21 25.35 5.37
N SER A 143 -7.92 26.45 5.63
CA SER A 143 -9.33 26.59 5.24
C SER A 143 -9.75 28.06 5.05
N ARG A 144 -10.89 28.29 4.38
CA ARG A 144 -11.60 29.58 4.27
C ARG A 144 -12.48 29.88 5.47
N GLU A 145 -12.90 28.86 6.21
CA GLU A 145 -13.72 28.94 7.42
C GLU A 145 -13.16 28.03 8.53
N PRO A 146 -13.40 28.33 9.81
CA PRO A 146 -12.97 27.47 10.90
C PRO A 146 -13.55 26.06 10.76
N LEU A 147 -12.80 25.04 11.16
CA LEU A 147 -13.30 23.67 11.20
C LEU A 147 -14.36 23.49 12.30
N GLY A 148 -14.34 24.33 13.34
CA GLY A 148 -15.33 24.28 14.41
C GLY A 148 -15.11 23.15 15.42
N VAL A 149 -13.89 22.63 15.48
CA VAL A 149 -13.49 21.50 16.35
C VAL A 149 -13.08 22.02 17.74
N PRO A 150 -13.46 21.36 18.85
CA PRO A 150 -13.03 21.76 20.19
C PRO A 150 -11.49 21.82 20.33
N GLY A 151 -10.98 22.97 20.80
CA GLY A 151 -9.54 23.18 20.95
C GLY A 151 -8.83 23.66 19.68
N GLU A 152 -9.59 23.98 18.62
CA GLU A 152 -9.08 24.66 17.42
C GLU A 152 -8.50 26.04 17.77
N PHE A 153 -7.23 26.24 17.45
CA PHE A 153 -6.60 27.55 17.43
C PHE A 153 -6.67 28.12 16.01
N VAL A 154 -7.56 29.07 15.80
CA VAL A 154 -7.71 29.74 14.51
C VAL A 154 -6.65 30.81 14.38
N ARG A 155 -5.75 30.64 13.41
CA ARG A 155 -4.72 31.64 13.08
C ARG A 155 -5.08 32.34 11.77
N PRO A 156 -5.51 33.62 11.83
CA PRO A 156 -5.81 34.37 10.62
C PRO A 156 -4.55 34.55 9.76
N VAL A 157 -4.61 34.08 8.53
CA VAL A 157 -3.63 34.43 7.50
C VAL A 157 -4.16 35.66 6.78
N ASP A 158 -3.82 36.81 7.35
CA ASP A 158 -4.20 38.09 6.77
C ASP A 158 -3.49 38.28 5.42
N PRO A 159 -4.13 38.98 4.46
CA PRO A 159 -3.46 39.40 3.24
C PRO A 159 -2.16 40.18 3.52
N LEU A 160 -1.30 40.29 2.50
CA LEU A 160 -0.01 40.96 2.70
C LEU A 160 -0.23 42.45 3.01
N PRO A 161 0.30 42.97 4.13
CA PRO A 161 0.22 44.40 4.42
C PRO A 161 1.12 45.19 3.49
N ASP A 162 0.88 46.49 3.35
CA ASP A 162 1.88 47.39 2.79
C ASP A 162 3.03 47.57 3.80
N PRO A 163 4.31 47.56 3.37
CA PRO A 163 4.80 47.60 1.98
C PRO A 163 5.05 46.21 1.34
N THR A 164 4.67 45.11 1.98
CA THR A 164 4.92 43.75 1.49
C THR A 164 4.14 43.42 0.22
N ALA A 165 2.87 43.84 0.12
CA ALA A 165 2.07 43.69 -1.10
C ALA A 165 2.73 44.41 -2.30
N LEU A 166 3.21 45.63 -2.09
CA LEU A 166 3.97 46.41 -3.09
C LEU A 166 5.29 45.73 -3.49
N ARG A 167 6.00 45.10 -2.54
CA ARG A 167 7.20 44.32 -2.84
C ARG A 167 6.89 43.08 -3.69
N LEU A 168 5.79 42.39 -3.41
CA LEU A 168 5.33 41.28 -4.25
C LEU A 168 4.98 41.77 -5.66
N LEU A 169 4.23 42.87 -5.79
CA LEU A 169 3.91 43.47 -7.09
C LEU A 169 5.16 43.93 -7.84
N ALA A 170 6.16 44.49 -7.16
CA ALA A 170 7.42 44.90 -7.76
C ALA A 170 8.19 43.69 -8.31
N ASP A 171 8.31 42.63 -7.51
CA ASP A 171 9.04 41.42 -7.88
C ASP A 171 8.36 40.69 -9.06
N ARG A 172 7.05 40.45 -8.96
CA ARG A 172 6.26 39.80 -10.01
C ARG A 172 6.14 40.68 -11.26
N GLY A 173 6.01 41.99 -11.08
CA GLY A 173 5.93 42.95 -12.16
C GLY A 173 7.23 43.10 -12.93
N ALA A 174 8.39 43.04 -12.26
CA ALA A 174 9.70 43.03 -12.91
C ALA A 174 9.92 41.74 -13.71
N ALA A 175 9.37 40.61 -13.25
CA ALA A 175 9.38 39.35 -13.99
C ALA A 175 8.44 39.40 -15.22
N ALA A 176 7.30 40.09 -15.11
CA ALA A 176 6.36 40.25 -16.23
C ALA A 176 6.84 41.28 -17.27
N LEU A 177 7.34 42.43 -16.84
CA LEU A 177 7.83 43.53 -17.67
C LEU A 177 9.25 43.93 -17.21
N PRO A 178 10.31 43.54 -17.95
CA PRO A 178 11.69 43.88 -17.58
C PRO A 178 11.89 45.39 -17.41
N GLY A 179 12.46 45.79 -16.28
CA GLY A 179 12.68 47.21 -15.94
C GLY A 179 11.50 47.90 -15.24
N PHE A 180 10.40 47.18 -15.00
CA PHE A 180 9.31 47.70 -14.17
C PHE A 180 9.78 47.99 -12.74
N ARG A 181 9.39 49.16 -12.23
CA ARG A 181 9.65 49.59 -10.86
C ARG A 181 8.40 50.25 -10.30
N VAL A 182 7.95 49.80 -9.13
CA VAL A 182 6.79 50.40 -8.44
C VAL A 182 7.05 51.84 -7.99
N ASP A 183 8.32 52.27 -7.93
CA ASP A 183 8.77 53.60 -7.54
C ASP A 183 9.33 54.43 -8.72
N ALA A 184 8.99 54.06 -9.97
CA ALA A 184 9.53 54.74 -11.16
C ALA A 184 9.18 56.23 -11.22
N ASP A 185 7.95 56.59 -10.85
CA ASP A 185 7.43 57.95 -10.77
C ASP A 185 6.23 57.99 -9.79
N GLU A 186 5.76 59.19 -9.44
CA GLU A 186 4.69 59.40 -8.46
C GLU A 186 3.34 58.84 -8.91
N GLU A 187 3.06 58.84 -10.23
CA GLU A 187 1.81 58.32 -10.79
C GLU A 187 1.79 56.79 -10.74
N THR A 188 2.90 56.15 -11.12
CA THR A 188 3.12 54.71 -11.07
C THR A 188 3.05 54.20 -9.63
N ALA A 189 3.69 54.90 -8.68
CA ALA A 189 3.64 54.54 -7.26
C ALA A 189 2.22 54.62 -6.71
N ALA A 190 1.48 55.68 -7.04
CA ALA A 190 0.08 55.83 -6.64
C ALA A 190 -0.80 54.72 -7.23
N ALA A 191 -0.62 54.39 -8.51
CA ALA A 191 -1.38 53.33 -9.17
C ALA A 191 -1.03 51.93 -8.61
N CYS A 192 0.24 51.64 -8.30
CA CYS A 192 0.65 50.37 -7.69
C CYS A 192 0.08 50.20 -6.28
N ALA A 193 0.11 51.26 -5.46
CA ALA A 193 -0.51 51.26 -4.14
C ALA A 193 -2.03 51.07 -4.25
N GLU A 194 -2.65 51.70 -5.24
CA GLU A 194 -4.08 51.53 -5.53
C GLU A 194 -4.44 50.11 -5.95
N ILE A 195 -3.63 49.46 -6.80
CA ILE A 195 -3.79 48.05 -7.17
C ILE A 195 -3.71 47.16 -5.93
N CYS A 196 -2.64 47.26 -5.13
CA CYS A 196 -2.46 46.45 -3.92
C CYS A 196 -3.63 46.61 -2.94
N ARG A 197 -4.10 47.84 -2.76
CA ARG A 197 -5.27 48.16 -1.91
C ARG A 197 -6.56 47.54 -2.44
N ARG A 198 -6.82 47.62 -3.76
CA ARG A 198 -8.05 47.09 -4.38
C ARG A 198 -8.08 45.58 -4.44
N LEU A 199 -6.90 44.94 -4.50
CA LEU A 199 -6.76 43.49 -4.43
C LEU A 199 -6.70 42.98 -2.99
N ASP A 200 -6.99 43.84 -2.02
CA ASP A 200 -6.98 43.55 -0.58
C ASP A 200 -5.65 42.95 -0.09
N GLY A 201 -4.52 43.16 -0.78
CA GLY A 201 -3.24 42.54 -0.42
C GLY A 201 -3.14 41.02 -0.71
N LEU A 202 -4.09 40.42 -1.45
CA LEU A 202 -4.11 38.98 -1.72
C LEU A 202 -2.95 38.57 -2.66
N PRO A 203 -2.00 37.72 -2.22
CA PRO A 203 -0.85 37.31 -3.02
C PRO A 203 -1.21 36.82 -4.43
N LEU A 204 -2.17 35.90 -4.55
CA LEU A 204 -2.56 35.36 -5.84
C LEU A 204 -3.18 36.43 -6.76
N ALA A 205 -4.02 37.31 -6.20
CA ALA A 205 -4.63 38.38 -6.98
C ALA A 205 -3.58 39.39 -7.46
N ILE A 206 -2.58 39.69 -6.62
CA ILE A 206 -1.43 40.53 -6.98
C ILE A 206 -0.59 39.86 -8.07
N GLU A 207 -0.33 38.55 -7.98
CA GLU A 207 0.38 37.80 -9.03
C GLU A 207 -0.37 37.83 -10.36
N LEU A 208 -1.69 37.62 -10.36
CA LEU A 208 -2.54 37.70 -11.55
C LEU A 208 -2.57 39.11 -12.15
N ALA A 209 -2.59 40.15 -11.31
CA ALA A 209 -2.55 41.54 -11.77
C ALA A 209 -1.17 41.94 -12.30
N ALA A 210 -0.08 41.51 -11.65
CA ALA A 210 1.29 41.78 -12.05
C ALA A 210 1.59 41.20 -13.44
N ALA A 211 1.07 40.00 -13.75
CA ALA A 211 1.18 39.39 -15.08
C ALA A 211 0.61 40.29 -16.20
N ARG A 212 -0.32 41.21 -15.88
CA ARG A 212 -0.96 42.12 -16.86
C ARG A 212 -0.12 43.34 -17.21
N LEU A 213 0.97 43.60 -16.49
CA LEU A 213 1.87 44.73 -16.76
C LEU A 213 2.53 44.65 -18.15
N ARG A 214 2.49 43.48 -18.81
CA ARG A 214 2.89 43.30 -20.22
C ARG A 214 2.00 44.05 -21.22
N MET A 215 0.73 44.25 -20.90
CA MET A 215 -0.27 44.80 -21.83
C MET A 215 -0.94 46.08 -21.33
N LEU A 216 -0.92 46.31 -20.01
CA LEU A 216 -1.62 47.41 -19.36
C LEU A 216 -0.67 48.15 -18.43
N THR A 217 -0.77 49.48 -18.44
CA THR A 217 -0.10 50.31 -17.43
C THR A 217 -0.71 50.09 -16.04
N PRO A 218 0.03 50.33 -14.95
CA PRO A 218 -0.51 50.25 -13.59
C PRO A 218 -1.82 51.05 -13.41
N ARG A 219 -1.92 52.24 -14.00
CA ARG A 219 -3.15 53.05 -13.93
C ARG A 219 -4.33 52.36 -14.62
N GLN A 220 -4.13 51.78 -15.81
CA GLN A 220 -5.18 51.04 -16.52
C GLN A 220 -5.61 49.78 -15.77
N ILE A 221 -4.69 49.10 -15.07
CA ILE A 221 -5.02 47.95 -14.22
C ILE A 221 -5.87 48.42 -13.04
N ALA A 222 -5.46 49.50 -12.36
CA ALA A 222 -6.23 50.09 -11.27
C ALA A 222 -7.65 50.44 -11.73
N ASP A 223 -7.82 51.20 -12.81
CA ASP A 223 -9.13 51.64 -13.31
C ASP A 223 -10.06 50.46 -13.62
N ARG A 224 -9.56 49.43 -14.30
CA ARG A 224 -10.36 48.25 -14.67
C ARG A 224 -10.80 47.40 -13.48
N LEU A 225 -9.99 47.36 -12.42
CA LEU A 225 -10.39 46.75 -11.17
C LEU A 225 -11.62 47.49 -10.58
N ASP A 226 -11.70 48.83 -10.68
CA ASP A 226 -12.85 49.61 -10.13
C ASP A 226 -14.16 49.13 -10.73
N ASP A 227 -14.18 49.02 -12.06
CA ASP A 227 -15.39 48.78 -12.82
C ASP A 227 -15.95 47.39 -12.52
N ARG A 228 -15.09 46.38 -12.39
CA ARG A 228 -15.49 44.99 -12.06
C ARG A 228 -15.97 44.85 -10.63
N PHE A 229 -15.29 45.48 -9.67
CA PHE A 229 -15.77 45.49 -8.29
C PHE A 229 -17.15 46.15 -8.17
N ARG A 230 -17.37 47.28 -8.87
CA ARG A 230 -18.69 47.94 -8.91
C ARG A 230 -19.78 47.02 -9.49
N LEU A 231 -19.48 46.26 -10.54
CA LEU A 231 -20.43 45.32 -11.15
C LEU A 231 -20.77 44.15 -10.21
N LEU A 232 -19.79 43.55 -9.52
CA LEU A 232 -20.01 42.43 -8.60
C LEU A 232 -20.75 42.81 -7.33
N THR A 233 -20.51 44.03 -6.81
CA THR A 233 -21.23 44.56 -5.63
C THR A 233 -22.74 44.73 -5.89
N SER A 234 -23.17 44.75 -7.15
CA SER A 234 -24.57 44.94 -7.56
C SER A 234 -25.36 43.63 -7.80
N GLY A 235 -24.68 42.47 -7.91
CA GLY A 235 -25.27 41.24 -8.46
C GLY A 235 -25.45 40.04 -7.53
N SER A 236 -24.67 39.89 -6.45
CA SER A 236 -24.81 38.74 -5.53
C SER A 236 -24.53 39.13 -4.08
N ARG A 237 -25.49 38.85 -3.19
CA ARG A 237 -25.44 39.21 -1.75
C ARG A 237 -24.98 38.06 -0.84
N THR A 238 -24.59 36.91 -1.39
CA THR A 238 -24.42 35.67 -0.63
C THR A 238 -22.96 35.22 -0.44
N VAL A 239 -21.97 35.88 -1.04
CA VAL A 239 -20.53 35.52 -0.93
C VAL A 239 -19.77 36.59 -0.13
N LEU A 240 -18.82 36.19 0.72
CA LEU A 240 -18.00 37.12 1.53
C LEU A 240 -17.19 38.10 0.64
N PRO A 241 -17.03 39.39 1.02
CA PRO A 241 -16.43 40.44 0.17
C PRO A 241 -15.07 40.09 -0.46
N ARG A 242 -14.21 39.36 0.27
CA ARG A 242 -12.85 39.00 -0.20
C ARG A 242 -12.84 37.85 -1.22
N GLN A 243 -13.81 36.95 -1.18
CA GLN A 243 -13.97 35.89 -2.18
C GLN A 243 -14.53 36.45 -3.50
N GLN A 244 -15.38 37.49 -3.40
CA GLN A 244 -15.79 38.27 -4.56
C GLN A 244 -14.57 38.91 -5.23
N THR A 245 -13.59 39.38 -4.47
CA THR A 245 -12.34 39.94 -5.01
C THR A 245 -11.52 38.95 -5.83
N LEU A 246 -11.31 37.73 -5.34
CA LEU A 246 -10.56 36.75 -6.13
C LEU A 246 -11.35 36.25 -7.35
N ARG A 247 -12.65 35.98 -7.19
CA ARG A 247 -13.52 35.59 -8.32
C ARG A 247 -13.59 36.70 -9.38
N ALA A 248 -13.65 37.96 -8.98
CA ALA A 248 -13.59 39.11 -9.90
C ALA A 248 -12.35 39.12 -10.78
N VAL A 249 -11.19 38.81 -10.17
CA VAL A 249 -9.90 38.81 -10.85
C VAL A 249 -9.78 37.60 -11.77
N VAL A 250 -10.35 36.44 -11.39
CA VAL A 250 -10.43 35.25 -12.25
C VAL A 250 -11.41 35.48 -13.41
N ASP A 251 -12.62 36.00 -13.16
CA ASP A 251 -13.62 36.38 -14.18
C ASP A 251 -13.01 37.37 -15.18
N TRP A 252 -12.32 38.41 -14.68
CA TRP A 252 -11.62 39.35 -15.55
C TRP A 252 -10.48 38.68 -16.32
N SER A 253 -9.77 37.75 -15.69
CA SER A 253 -8.71 36.99 -16.36
C SER A 253 -9.25 36.09 -17.46
N TRP A 254 -10.42 35.48 -17.26
CA TRP A 254 -11.17 34.67 -18.21
C TRP A 254 -11.71 35.50 -19.38
N ASP A 255 -12.28 36.67 -19.12
CA ASP A 255 -12.81 37.57 -20.14
C ASP A 255 -11.72 38.05 -21.12
N LEU A 256 -10.47 38.09 -20.67
CA LEU A 256 -9.30 38.45 -21.48
C LEU A 256 -8.67 37.28 -22.24
N LEU A 257 -9.15 36.06 -22.02
CA LEU A 257 -8.72 34.90 -22.80
C LEU A 257 -9.43 34.88 -24.16
N ASP A 258 -8.70 34.48 -25.19
CA ASP A 258 -9.34 34.10 -26.46
C ASP A 258 -10.04 32.74 -26.32
N GLU A 259 -10.74 32.30 -27.37
CA GLU A 259 -11.54 31.07 -27.29
C GLU A 259 -10.67 29.81 -27.14
N ASP A 260 -9.48 29.81 -27.75
CA ASP A 260 -8.54 28.69 -27.69
C ASP A 260 -8.00 28.53 -26.26
N GLU A 261 -7.65 29.64 -25.63
CA GLU A 261 -7.21 29.70 -24.23
C GLU A 261 -8.32 29.32 -23.24
N ARG A 262 -9.55 29.78 -23.48
CA ARG A 262 -10.71 29.39 -22.64
C ARG A 262 -10.99 27.90 -22.75
N THR A 263 -10.88 27.35 -23.96
CA THR A 263 -11.08 25.92 -24.23
C THR A 263 -10.00 25.10 -23.55
N ALA A 264 -8.73 25.49 -23.69
CA ALA A 264 -7.63 24.84 -22.97
C ALA A 264 -7.83 24.89 -21.46
N LEU A 265 -8.13 26.06 -20.90
CA LEU A 265 -8.24 26.24 -19.46
C LEU A 265 -9.37 25.41 -18.86
N ARG A 266 -10.58 25.41 -19.46
CA ARG A 266 -11.72 24.61 -18.98
C ARG A 266 -11.46 23.10 -19.10
N ARG A 267 -10.81 22.64 -20.18
CA ARG A 267 -10.53 21.21 -20.37
C ARG A 267 -9.42 20.69 -19.46
N LEU A 268 -8.46 21.54 -19.08
CA LEU A 268 -7.41 21.18 -18.13
C LEU A 268 -7.95 20.86 -16.72
N SER A 269 -9.19 21.26 -16.39
CA SER A 269 -9.78 20.94 -15.08
C SER A 269 -10.11 19.46 -14.89
N VAL A 270 -10.05 18.64 -15.96
CA VAL A 270 -10.25 17.19 -15.87
C VAL A 270 -9.07 16.46 -15.21
N PHE A 271 -7.88 17.06 -15.20
CA PHE A 271 -6.68 16.43 -14.66
C PHE A 271 -6.61 16.54 -13.14
N SER A 272 -6.34 15.40 -12.49
CA SER A 272 -6.11 15.32 -11.06
C SER A 272 -4.60 15.33 -10.79
N GLY A 273 -4.13 16.35 -10.07
CA GLY A 273 -2.71 16.51 -9.76
C GLY A 273 -1.86 17.11 -10.88
N GLY A 274 -2.43 17.46 -12.04
CA GLY A 274 -1.73 18.07 -13.19
C GLY A 274 -1.47 17.09 -14.33
N CYS A 275 -0.74 17.55 -15.35
CA CYS A 275 -0.53 16.80 -16.59
C CYS A 275 0.81 17.12 -17.28
N THR A 276 1.23 16.23 -18.18
CA THR A 276 2.28 16.50 -19.17
C THR A 276 1.71 17.24 -20.38
N LEU A 277 2.57 17.88 -21.18
CA LEU A 277 2.13 18.51 -22.44
C LEU A 277 1.44 17.50 -23.37
N ALA A 278 1.99 16.29 -23.51
CA ALA A 278 1.43 15.25 -24.36
C ALA A 278 0.02 14.81 -23.91
N ALA A 279 -0.21 14.72 -22.59
CA ALA A 279 -1.54 14.41 -22.06
C ALA A 279 -2.52 15.57 -22.33
N ALA A 280 -2.09 16.81 -22.14
CA ALA A 280 -2.92 17.98 -22.45
C ALA A 280 -3.26 18.06 -23.95
N GLU A 281 -2.31 17.80 -24.85
CA GLU A 281 -2.56 17.77 -26.29
C GLU A 281 -3.54 16.65 -26.67
N ALA A 282 -3.44 15.48 -26.06
CA ALA A 282 -4.31 14.35 -26.35
C ALA A 282 -5.75 14.52 -25.85
N ILE A 283 -5.95 15.26 -24.75
CA ILE A 283 -7.25 15.37 -24.04
C ILE A 283 -7.93 16.73 -24.26
N CYS A 284 -7.15 17.80 -24.41
CA CYS A 284 -7.70 19.15 -24.56
C CYS A 284 -7.87 19.57 -26.02
N ALA A 285 -7.22 18.92 -26.99
CA ALA A 285 -7.42 19.24 -28.40
C ALA A 285 -8.86 19.00 -28.86
N ASP A 286 -9.34 19.80 -29.81
CA ASP A 286 -10.65 19.59 -30.42
C ASP A 286 -10.71 18.29 -31.26
N LEU A 287 -11.75 17.50 -31.05
CA LEU A 287 -12.20 16.48 -32.00
C LEU A 287 -12.74 17.18 -33.28
N PRO A 288 -12.70 16.51 -34.45
CA PRO A 288 -12.15 17.06 -35.70
C PRO A 288 -12.91 18.26 -36.28
N GLY A 289 -12.20 19.38 -36.47
CA GLY A 289 -12.72 20.56 -37.18
C GLY A 289 -11.86 21.84 -37.09
N GLY A 290 -11.01 21.96 -36.07
CA GLY A 290 -10.03 23.05 -35.95
C GLY A 290 -9.07 22.75 -34.81
N ALA A 291 -7.85 22.33 -35.12
CA ALA A 291 -6.83 22.16 -34.09
C ALA A 291 -6.31 23.55 -33.70
N TYR A 292 -6.81 24.12 -32.62
CA TYR A 292 -6.08 25.17 -31.95
C TYR A 292 -4.82 24.58 -31.30
N ASP A 293 -3.74 25.36 -31.26
CA ASP A 293 -2.45 24.90 -30.75
C ASP A 293 -2.50 24.87 -29.21
N VAL A 294 -2.73 23.68 -28.63
CA VAL A 294 -2.80 23.46 -27.17
C VAL A 294 -1.50 23.86 -26.50
N ALA A 295 -0.34 23.65 -27.13
CA ALA A 295 0.95 24.04 -26.58
C ALA A 295 1.10 25.57 -26.52
N ALA A 296 0.67 26.28 -27.57
CA ALA A 296 0.63 27.74 -27.58
C ALA A 296 -0.36 28.29 -26.54
N ALA A 297 -1.55 27.69 -26.43
CA ALA A 297 -2.55 28.08 -25.43
C ALA A 297 -2.03 27.85 -24.00
N LEU A 298 -1.42 26.69 -23.71
CA LEU A 298 -0.78 26.39 -22.42
C LEU A 298 0.35 27.38 -22.11
N GLY A 299 1.22 27.68 -23.08
CA GLY A 299 2.28 28.68 -22.92
C GLY A 299 1.72 30.05 -22.53
N SER A 300 0.65 30.48 -23.21
CA SER A 300 -0.03 31.74 -22.91
C SER A 300 -0.71 31.72 -21.52
N LEU A 301 -1.34 30.60 -21.13
CA LEU A 301 -1.96 30.45 -19.81
C LEU A 301 -0.91 30.45 -18.68
N VAL A 302 0.29 29.91 -18.90
CA VAL A 302 1.43 29.99 -17.99
C VAL A 302 1.93 31.44 -17.88
N ASP A 303 2.08 32.14 -19.01
CA ASP A 303 2.45 33.57 -19.03
C ASP A 303 1.43 34.46 -18.31
N LYS A 304 0.16 34.03 -18.28
CA LYS A 304 -0.96 34.71 -17.59
C LYS A 304 -1.15 34.23 -16.14
N SER A 305 -0.27 33.36 -15.62
CA SER A 305 -0.31 32.80 -14.27
C SER A 305 -1.61 32.04 -13.93
N LEU A 306 -2.31 31.51 -14.94
CA LEU A 306 -3.51 30.67 -14.77
C LEU A 306 -3.15 29.18 -14.67
N VAL A 307 -2.01 28.80 -15.24
CA VAL A 307 -1.41 27.47 -15.15
C VAL A 307 -0.02 27.61 -14.53
N VAL A 308 0.32 26.73 -13.61
CA VAL A 308 1.68 26.61 -13.07
C VAL A 308 2.42 25.54 -13.85
N ALA A 309 3.54 25.91 -14.47
CA ALA A 309 4.51 24.98 -15.04
C ALA A 309 5.66 24.78 -14.04
N ALA A 310 5.96 23.51 -13.71
CA ALA A 310 7.07 23.15 -12.85
C ALA A 310 7.86 21.98 -13.47
N PRO A 311 9.19 21.92 -13.28
CA PRO A 311 9.98 20.76 -13.69
C PRO A 311 9.45 19.50 -12.99
N GLY A 312 9.19 18.45 -13.77
CA GLY A 312 8.90 17.11 -13.32
C GLY A 312 10.18 16.34 -12.99
N ALA A 313 10.05 15.27 -12.21
CA ALA A 313 11.16 14.39 -11.84
C ALA A 313 11.77 13.64 -13.06
N ASP A 314 11.02 13.54 -14.15
CA ASP A 314 11.42 12.95 -15.44
C ASP A 314 12.21 13.92 -16.35
N GLY A 315 12.45 15.16 -15.88
CA GLY A 315 13.09 16.21 -16.67
C GLY A 315 12.14 16.93 -17.63
N GLY A 316 10.86 16.55 -17.67
CA GLY A 316 9.80 17.24 -18.41
C GLY A 316 9.21 18.42 -17.65
N MET A 317 8.27 19.14 -18.27
CA MET A 317 7.45 20.16 -17.58
C MET A 317 6.10 19.57 -17.22
N ARG A 318 5.63 19.86 -16.00
CA ARG A 318 4.32 19.48 -15.49
C ARG A 318 3.44 20.71 -15.31
N TYR A 319 2.24 20.65 -15.86
CA TYR A 319 1.27 21.74 -15.88
C TYR A 319 0.15 21.42 -14.89
N ARG A 320 -0.14 22.35 -13.98
CA ARG A 320 -1.23 22.22 -13.02
C ARG A 320 -2.02 23.52 -12.90
N LEU A 321 -3.33 23.40 -12.72
CA LEU A 321 -4.15 24.54 -12.35
C LEU A 321 -3.91 24.90 -10.89
N LEU A 322 -3.96 26.18 -10.58
CA LEU A 322 -4.14 26.61 -9.20
C LEU A 322 -5.56 26.26 -8.80
N GLU A 323 -5.75 25.78 -7.59
CA GLU A 323 -7.02 25.25 -7.09
C GLU A 323 -8.24 26.13 -7.42
N THR A 324 -8.23 27.42 -7.03
CA THR A 324 -9.34 28.34 -7.31
C THR A 324 -9.57 28.56 -8.81
N VAL A 325 -8.52 28.47 -9.63
CA VAL A 325 -8.63 28.52 -11.10
C VAL A 325 -9.19 27.20 -11.65
N GLY A 326 -8.83 26.06 -11.04
CA GLY A 326 -9.33 24.73 -11.35
C GLY A 326 -10.83 24.59 -11.08
N GLU A 327 -11.29 25.02 -9.90
CA GLU A 327 -12.72 25.08 -9.55
C GLU A 327 -13.50 25.90 -10.59
N TYR A 328 -13.02 27.10 -10.89
CA TYR A 328 -13.63 27.99 -11.88
C TYR A 328 -13.65 27.36 -13.28
N ALA A 329 -12.53 26.79 -13.72
CA ALA A 329 -12.40 26.10 -14.99
C ALA A 329 -13.36 24.90 -15.10
N SER A 330 -13.56 24.16 -14.00
CA SER A 330 -14.49 23.04 -13.92
C SER A 330 -15.95 23.49 -14.04
N GLU A 331 -16.35 24.60 -13.40
CA GLU A 331 -17.66 25.23 -13.61
C GLU A 331 -17.86 25.63 -15.08
N ARG A 332 -16.83 26.22 -15.73
CA ARG A 332 -16.89 26.60 -17.15
C ARG A 332 -16.98 25.37 -18.07
N LEU A 333 -16.37 24.26 -17.70
CA LEU A 333 -16.46 23.00 -18.45
C LEU A 333 -17.88 22.42 -18.42
N ASP A 334 -18.56 22.51 -17.28
CA ASP A 334 -19.98 22.14 -17.13
C ASP A 334 -20.89 23.04 -17.96
N GLU A 335 -20.71 24.36 -17.87
CA GLU A 335 -21.50 25.32 -18.65
C GLU A 335 -21.33 25.13 -20.16
N ALA A 336 -20.14 24.72 -20.60
CA ALA A 336 -19.86 24.40 -22.00
C ALA A 336 -20.50 23.06 -22.45
N GLY A 337 -20.96 22.22 -21.53
CA GLY A 337 -21.52 20.90 -21.82
C GLY A 337 -20.49 19.90 -22.36
N GLU A 338 -19.19 20.13 -22.09
CA GLU A 338 -18.08 19.34 -22.63
C GLU A 338 -17.59 18.25 -21.65
N ARG A 339 -18.04 18.26 -20.39
CA ARG A 339 -17.51 17.40 -19.31
C ARG A 339 -17.44 15.92 -19.67
N ASP A 340 -18.53 15.33 -20.15
CA ASP A 340 -18.55 13.89 -20.47
C ASP A 340 -17.58 13.52 -21.60
N SER A 341 -17.47 14.37 -22.63
CA SER A 341 -16.55 14.16 -23.75
C SER A 341 -15.09 14.22 -23.31
N VAL A 342 -14.75 15.23 -22.50
CA VAL A 342 -13.38 15.44 -22.01
C VAL A 342 -13.00 14.37 -20.99
N ALA A 343 -13.91 13.99 -20.09
CA ALA A 343 -13.70 12.89 -19.16
C ALA A 343 -13.53 11.55 -19.88
N ARG A 344 -14.25 11.31 -20.99
CA ARG A 344 -14.04 10.13 -21.85
C ARG A 344 -12.66 10.12 -22.52
N GLN A 345 -12.17 11.27 -22.99
CA GLN A 345 -10.83 11.38 -23.57
C GLN A 345 -9.75 11.14 -22.50
N HIS A 346 -9.91 11.72 -21.31
CA HIS A 346 -9.04 11.49 -20.15
C HIS A 346 -9.00 10.01 -19.76
N LEU A 347 -10.16 9.37 -19.59
CA LEU A 347 -10.26 7.93 -19.35
C LEU A 347 -9.54 7.11 -20.43
N THR A 348 -9.79 7.42 -21.70
CA THR A 348 -9.18 6.69 -22.82
C THR A 348 -7.66 6.79 -22.79
N PHE A 349 -7.13 7.99 -22.55
CA PHE A 349 -5.70 8.26 -22.47
C PHE A 349 -5.05 7.53 -21.30
N TYR A 350 -5.59 7.66 -20.09
CA TYR A 350 -5.00 7.05 -18.90
C TYR A 350 -5.22 5.53 -18.83
N ARG A 351 -6.30 5.00 -19.43
CA ARG A 351 -6.42 3.56 -19.66
C ARG A 351 -5.31 3.06 -20.59
N GLU A 352 -5.05 3.75 -21.70
CA GLU A 352 -3.97 3.34 -22.61
C GLU A 352 -2.58 3.48 -22.00
N LEU A 353 -2.36 4.53 -21.19
CA LEU A 353 -1.14 4.66 -20.38
C LEU A 353 -0.97 3.43 -19.48
N ALA A 354 -2.00 3.05 -18.73
CA ALA A 354 -1.98 1.87 -17.86
C ALA A 354 -1.67 0.58 -18.65
N ARG A 355 -2.43 0.34 -19.72
CA ARG A 355 -2.38 -0.89 -20.52
C ARG A 355 -1.03 -1.08 -21.21
N THR A 356 -0.42 0.00 -21.68
CA THR A 356 0.89 -0.05 -22.39
C THR A 356 2.09 -0.01 -21.45
N THR A 357 1.92 0.51 -20.23
CA THR A 357 3.00 0.56 -19.23
C THR A 357 3.09 -0.73 -18.41
N ASP A 358 1.97 -1.45 -18.18
CA ASP A 358 1.98 -2.71 -17.41
C ASP A 358 3.02 -3.75 -17.89
N PRO A 359 3.18 -4.02 -19.20
CA PRO A 359 4.20 -4.95 -19.68
C PRO A 359 5.64 -4.54 -19.32
N GLU A 360 5.92 -3.24 -19.23
CA GLU A 360 7.25 -2.70 -18.91
C GLU A 360 7.65 -2.94 -17.43
N LEU A 361 6.68 -3.27 -16.56
CA LEU A 361 6.95 -3.71 -15.18
C LEU A 361 7.65 -5.08 -15.10
N ARG A 362 7.79 -5.80 -16.22
CA ARG A 362 8.27 -7.19 -16.29
C ARG A 362 9.64 -7.32 -16.98
N GLY A 363 10.53 -6.35 -16.74
CA GLY A 363 11.88 -6.33 -17.29
C GLY A 363 12.64 -5.03 -16.97
N ALA A 364 13.64 -4.71 -17.79
CA ALA A 364 14.56 -3.58 -17.54
C ALA A 364 13.89 -2.19 -17.45
N GLY A 365 12.67 -2.02 -17.95
CA GLY A 365 11.86 -0.80 -17.83
C GLY A 365 11.16 -0.62 -16.48
N GLN A 366 11.25 -1.60 -15.57
CA GLN A 366 10.43 -1.72 -14.37
C GLN A 366 10.43 -0.47 -13.47
N LEU A 367 11.60 0.08 -13.14
CA LEU A 367 11.67 1.29 -12.31
C LEU A 367 11.02 2.51 -12.98
N ALA A 368 11.26 2.71 -14.28
CA ALA A 368 10.69 3.83 -15.01
C ALA A 368 9.15 3.70 -15.12
N ALA A 369 8.64 2.48 -15.27
CA ALA A 369 7.22 2.17 -15.27
C ALA A 369 6.57 2.41 -13.89
N LEU A 370 7.22 1.98 -12.81
CA LEU A 370 6.77 2.26 -11.43
C LEU A 370 6.70 3.77 -11.17
N ASP A 371 7.74 4.52 -11.54
CA ASP A 371 7.79 5.97 -11.38
C ASP A 371 6.68 6.67 -12.20
N LEU A 372 6.41 6.18 -13.41
CA LEU A 372 5.35 6.72 -14.26
C LEU A 372 3.97 6.51 -13.61
N PHE A 373 3.66 5.30 -13.16
CA PHE A 373 2.41 5.01 -12.46
C PHE A 373 2.27 5.80 -11.17
N GLN A 374 3.34 5.95 -10.39
CA GLN A 374 3.31 6.77 -9.18
C GLN A 374 3.01 8.24 -9.49
N ARG A 375 3.63 8.80 -10.54
CA ARG A 375 3.39 10.20 -10.94
C ARG A 375 1.97 10.45 -11.45
N GLU A 376 1.41 9.50 -12.20
CA GLU A 376 0.09 9.62 -12.82
C GLU A 376 -1.03 8.97 -12.01
N TYR A 377 -0.75 8.54 -10.78
CA TYR A 377 -1.69 7.74 -9.98
C TYR A 377 -3.04 8.42 -9.75
N GLU A 378 -3.05 9.72 -9.46
CA GLU A 378 -4.29 10.47 -9.27
C GLU A 378 -5.12 10.57 -10.55
N ASN A 379 -4.47 10.72 -11.70
CA ASN A 379 -5.16 10.68 -12.99
C ASN A 379 -5.70 9.27 -13.30
N LEU A 380 -4.96 8.21 -12.95
CA LEU A 380 -5.41 6.83 -13.09
C LEU A 380 -6.62 6.51 -12.19
N ARG A 381 -6.61 6.99 -10.94
CA ARG A 381 -7.75 6.89 -10.00
C ARG A 381 -8.96 7.66 -10.52
N SER A 382 -8.76 8.88 -11.02
CA SER A 382 -9.82 9.72 -11.60
C SER A 382 -10.47 9.05 -12.82
N ALA A 383 -9.66 8.46 -13.70
CA ALA A 383 -10.15 7.68 -14.84
C ALA A 383 -10.95 6.44 -14.41
N LEU A 384 -10.47 5.67 -13.44
CA LEU A 384 -11.21 4.54 -12.86
C LEU A 384 -12.56 4.97 -12.27
N ARG A 385 -12.58 6.08 -11.51
CA ARG A 385 -13.80 6.65 -10.94
C ARG A 385 -14.80 7.02 -12.04
N HIS A 386 -14.32 7.65 -13.12
CA HIS A 386 -15.16 8.00 -14.26
C HIS A 386 -15.73 6.75 -14.95
N ALA A 387 -14.93 5.71 -15.20
CA ALA A 387 -15.39 4.47 -15.80
C ALA A 387 -16.50 3.80 -14.96
N VAL A 388 -16.32 3.74 -13.64
CA VAL A 388 -17.32 3.19 -12.70
C VAL A 388 -18.60 4.02 -12.68
N ALA A 389 -18.47 5.35 -12.57
CA ALA A 389 -19.62 6.27 -12.55
C ALA A 389 -20.43 6.21 -13.86
N ALA A 390 -19.75 6.10 -15.00
CA ALA A 390 -20.36 5.92 -16.31
C ALA A 390 -20.92 4.50 -16.54
N ARG A 391 -20.70 3.57 -15.59
CA ARG A 391 -21.02 2.14 -15.71
C ARG A 391 -20.37 1.49 -16.95
N ASP A 392 -19.20 1.99 -17.36
CA ASP A 392 -18.43 1.43 -18.48
C ASP A 392 -17.59 0.24 -17.98
N GLU A 393 -18.24 -0.93 -17.97
CA GLU A 393 -17.68 -2.17 -17.47
C GLU A 393 -16.32 -2.51 -18.09
N GLN A 394 -16.17 -2.37 -19.40
CA GLN A 394 -14.99 -2.87 -20.10
C GLN A 394 -13.77 -1.99 -19.86
N GLU A 395 -13.96 -0.67 -19.78
CA GLU A 395 -12.91 0.26 -19.41
C GLU A 395 -12.46 0.01 -17.96
N ALA A 396 -13.41 -0.16 -17.03
CA ALA A 396 -13.09 -0.46 -15.63
C ALA A 396 -12.31 -1.79 -15.49
N LEU A 397 -12.75 -2.87 -16.15
CA LEU A 397 -12.05 -4.15 -16.14
C LEU A 397 -10.64 -4.02 -16.75
N SER A 398 -10.49 -3.33 -17.88
CA SER A 398 -9.19 -3.12 -18.53
C SER A 398 -8.21 -2.38 -17.62
N MET A 399 -8.67 -1.35 -16.91
CA MET A 399 -7.82 -0.56 -16.01
C MET A 399 -7.42 -1.36 -14.77
N VAL A 400 -8.38 -2.06 -14.12
CA VAL A 400 -8.08 -2.91 -12.95
C VAL A 400 -7.03 -3.96 -13.29
N LEU A 401 -7.17 -4.65 -14.44
CA LEU A 401 -6.22 -5.67 -14.86
C LEU A 401 -4.84 -5.08 -15.21
N SER A 402 -4.79 -3.86 -15.74
CA SER A 402 -3.52 -3.17 -16.05
C SER A 402 -2.81 -2.63 -14.81
N LEU A 403 -3.54 -2.34 -13.73
CA LEU A 403 -2.97 -1.79 -12.49
C LEU A 403 -2.74 -2.85 -11.39
N ALA A 404 -3.30 -4.05 -11.54
CA ALA A 404 -3.21 -5.13 -10.55
C ALA A 404 -1.77 -5.44 -10.14
N TRP A 405 -0.85 -5.53 -11.09
CA TRP A 405 0.56 -5.82 -10.80
C TRP A 405 1.27 -4.65 -10.09
N TYR A 406 0.98 -3.41 -10.50
CA TYR A 406 1.48 -2.22 -9.81
C TYR A 406 1.02 -2.17 -8.35
N TRP A 407 -0.27 -2.42 -8.10
CA TRP A 407 -0.81 -2.46 -6.74
C TRP A 407 -0.15 -3.54 -5.89
N GLN A 408 0.12 -4.71 -6.47
CA GLN A 408 0.85 -5.78 -5.79
C GLN A 408 2.28 -5.36 -5.42
N MET A 409 3.03 -4.78 -6.36
CA MET A 409 4.42 -4.35 -6.12
C MET A 409 4.53 -3.21 -5.08
N ARG A 410 3.51 -2.33 -5.03
CA ARG A 410 3.47 -1.16 -4.14
C ARG A 410 2.69 -1.38 -2.85
N ASP A 411 2.21 -2.60 -2.61
CA ASP A 411 1.39 -2.98 -1.46
C ASP A 411 0.11 -2.13 -1.33
N LEU A 412 -0.45 -1.68 -2.46
CA LEU A 412 -1.70 -0.91 -2.55
C LEU A 412 -2.91 -1.87 -2.59
N ARG A 413 -2.96 -2.79 -1.63
CA ARG A 413 -4.01 -3.83 -1.57
C ARG A 413 -5.41 -3.27 -1.38
N GLY A 414 -5.53 -2.15 -0.65
CA GLY A 414 -6.80 -1.44 -0.45
C GLY A 414 -7.41 -0.98 -1.77
N ASP A 415 -6.61 -0.32 -2.60
CA ASP A 415 -7.01 0.11 -3.94
C ASP A 415 -7.34 -1.09 -4.84
N ALA A 416 -6.52 -2.14 -4.81
CA ALA A 416 -6.80 -3.36 -5.57
C ALA A 416 -8.15 -3.98 -5.19
N LEU A 417 -8.49 -4.03 -3.90
CA LEU A 417 -9.76 -4.52 -3.41
C LEU A 417 -10.93 -3.59 -3.81
N GLN A 418 -10.82 -2.29 -3.54
CA GLN A 418 -11.84 -1.28 -3.84
C GLN A 418 -12.20 -1.27 -5.32
N TRP A 419 -11.21 -1.17 -6.20
CA TRP A 419 -11.44 -1.04 -7.64
C TRP A 419 -11.86 -2.36 -8.29
N SER A 420 -11.34 -3.50 -7.82
CA SER A 420 -11.81 -4.80 -8.29
C SER A 420 -13.26 -5.07 -7.89
N GLU A 421 -13.68 -4.66 -6.69
CA GLU A 421 -15.08 -4.76 -6.24
C GLU A 421 -16.01 -3.83 -7.03
N ALA A 422 -15.60 -2.57 -7.22
CA ALA A 422 -16.35 -1.60 -8.01
C ALA A 422 -16.53 -2.07 -9.46
N ALA A 423 -15.47 -2.56 -10.11
CA ALA A 423 -15.54 -3.09 -11.47
C ALA A 423 -16.39 -4.37 -11.55
N ALA A 424 -16.26 -5.30 -10.59
CA ALA A 424 -17.07 -6.51 -10.54
C ALA A 424 -18.57 -6.22 -10.38
N ALA A 425 -18.95 -5.14 -9.69
CA ALA A 425 -20.35 -4.74 -9.50
C ALA A 425 -21.01 -4.14 -10.76
N LEU A 426 -20.25 -3.87 -11.82
CA LEU A 426 -20.78 -3.40 -13.11
C LEU A 426 -21.35 -4.55 -13.95
N GLY A 427 -20.82 -5.76 -13.77
CA GLY A 427 -21.12 -6.93 -14.57
C GLY A 427 -21.80 -8.07 -13.80
N PRO A 428 -22.18 -9.16 -14.49
CA PRO A 428 -22.61 -10.39 -13.85
C PRO A 428 -21.43 -11.09 -13.13
N ASP A 429 -21.71 -11.74 -12.01
CA ASP A 429 -20.72 -12.57 -11.30
C ASP A 429 -20.28 -13.74 -12.19
N PRO A 430 -19.00 -13.81 -12.59
CA PRO A 430 -18.52 -14.83 -13.51
C PRO A 430 -18.47 -16.24 -12.91
N PHE A 431 -18.62 -16.36 -11.60
CA PHE A 431 -18.63 -17.64 -10.86
C PHE A 431 -20.01 -17.97 -10.28
N ALA A 432 -21.06 -17.25 -10.65
CA ALA A 432 -22.43 -17.60 -10.24
C ALA A 432 -22.85 -18.97 -10.83
N PRO A 433 -23.48 -19.86 -10.03
CA PRO A 433 -23.95 -21.16 -10.54
C PRO A 433 -25.06 -21.04 -11.61
N PRO A 434 -25.05 -21.89 -12.65
CA PRO A 434 -24.00 -22.85 -12.98
C PRO A 434 -22.80 -22.16 -13.66
N ALA A 435 -21.63 -22.22 -13.03
CA ALA A 435 -20.41 -21.66 -13.61
C ALA A 435 -19.95 -22.51 -14.81
N ALA A 436 -19.73 -21.87 -15.96
CA ALA A 436 -19.24 -22.54 -17.15
C ALA A 436 -17.70 -22.67 -17.12
N PRO A 437 -17.13 -23.83 -17.52
CA PRO A 437 -15.70 -23.98 -17.67
C PRO A 437 -15.08 -22.90 -18.56
N ALA A 438 -13.91 -22.38 -18.19
CA ALA A 438 -13.20 -21.40 -18.99
C ALA A 438 -12.65 -22.04 -20.28
N PRO A 439 -12.85 -21.41 -21.47
CA PRO A 439 -12.16 -21.82 -22.69
C PRO A 439 -10.65 -21.54 -22.57
N SER A 440 -9.83 -22.12 -23.44
CA SER A 440 -8.39 -21.76 -23.49
C SER A 440 -8.21 -20.50 -24.35
N LEU A 441 -7.68 -19.43 -23.75
CA LEU A 441 -7.52 -18.12 -24.40
C LEU A 441 -6.04 -17.75 -24.42
N VAL A 442 -5.47 -17.56 -25.61
CA VAL A 442 -4.07 -17.14 -25.80
C VAL A 442 -3.91 -15.63 -25.66
N GLU A 443 -4.90 -14.88 -26.15
CA GLU A 443 -4.97 -13.41 -26.08
C GLU A 443 -5.23 -12.95 -24.64
N ARG A 444 -4.56 -11.88 -24.20
CA ARG A 444 -4.76 -11.27 -22.89
C ARG A 444 -5.89 -10.26 -22.96
N CYS A 445 -6.61 -10.11 -21.84
CA CYS A 445 -7.67 -9.11 -21.70
C CYS A 445 -7.19 -7.66 -21.90
N THR A 446 -5.88 -7.42 -21.84
CA THR A 446 -5.23 -6.10 -21.98
C THR A 446 -4.39 -5.96 -23.27
N ASP A 447 -4.38 -6.96 -24.17
CA ASP A 447 -3.61 -6.87 -25.42
C ASP A 447 -4.13 -5.76 -26.35
N ALA A 448 -5.45 -5.51 -26.32
CA ALA A 448 -6.11 -4.46 -27.08
C ALA A 448 -7.04 -3.60 -26.19
N PRO A 449 -7.29 -2.33 -26.54
CA PRO A 449 -8.34 -1.54 -25.92
C PRO A 449 -9.73 -2.20 -26.07
N PRO A 450 -10.61 -2.08 -25.06
CA PRO A 450 -12.06 -2.19 -25.25
C PRO A 450 -12.59 -1.54 -26.56
N PRO A 451 -13.61 -2.15 -27.20
CA PRO A 451 -14.41 -3.26 -26.70
C PRO A 451 -13.79 -4.65 -26.91
N MET A 452 -13.90 -5.50 -25.89
CA MET A 452 -13.50 -6.90 -25.90
C MET A 452 -14.56 -7.79 -26.55
N GLY A 453 -14.12 -8.90 -27.17
CA GLY A 453 -15.02 -9.98 -27.59
C GLY A 453 -15.68 -10.68 -26.39
N PRO A 454 -16.79 -11.42 -26.59
CA PRO A 454 -17.59 -11.99 -25.50
C PRO A 454 -16.81 -12.96 -24.60
N GLU A 455 -15.91 -13.77 -25.16
CA GLU A 455 -15.09 -14.71 -24.38
C GLU A 455 -14.03 -13.98 -23.54
N LEU A 456 -13.36 -12.97 -24.10
CA LEU A 456 -12.39 -12.15 -23.38
C LEU A 456 -13.05 -11.29 -22.31
N LEU A 457 -14.23 -10.74 -22.57
CA LEU A 457 -14.99 -10.00 -21.55
C LEU A 457 -15.34 -10.90 -20.36
N GLN A 458 -15.78 -12.13 -20.62
CA GLN A 458 -16.06 -13.09 -19.56
C GLN A 458 -14.80 -13.47 -18.78
N GLU A 459 -13.66 -13.60 -19.47
CA GLU A 459 -12.38 -13.87 -18.83
C GLU A 459 -11.87 -12.67 -18.01
N ALA A 460 -12.04 -11.44 -18.50
CA ALA A 460 -11.70 -10.22 -17.77
C ALA A 460 -12.47 -10.13 -16.44
N ARG A 461 -13.77 -10.46 -16.45
CA ARG A 461 -14.57 -10.58 -15.21
C ARG A 461 -13.98 -11.59 -14.24
N ARG A 462 -13.63 -12.79 -14.71
CA ARG A 462 -13.04 -13.84 -13.86
C ARG A 462 -11.71 -13.36 -13.26
N GLN A 463 -10.85 -12.76 -14.07
CA GLN A 463 -9.55 -12.27 -13.63
C GLN A 463 -9.65 -11.14 -12.61
N VAL A 464 -10.57 -10.19 -12.77
CA VAL A 464 -10.83 -9.16 -11.75
C VAL A 464 -11.36 -9.79 -10.45
N ALA A 465 -12.23 -10.79 -10.54
CA ALA A 465 -12.68 -11.54 -9.36
C ALA A 465 -11.55 -12.34 -8.68
N LEU A 466 -10.54 -12.80 -9.43
CA LEU A 466 -9.32 -13.42 -8.89
C LEU A 466 -8.41 -12.40 -8.19
N VAL A 467 -8.24 -11.20 -8.77
CA VAL A 467 -7.53 -10.09 -8.11
C VAL A 467 -8.21 -9.76 -6.77
N ARG A 468 -9.53 -9.60 -6.77
CA ARG A 468 -10.32 -9.37 -5.55
C ARG A 468 -10.08 -10.46 -4.50
N MET A 469 -10.08 -11.73 -4.91
CA MET A 469 -9.83 -12.86 -4.02
C MET A 469 -8.44 -12.78 -3.37
N ALA A 470 -7.41 -12.42 -4.14
CA ALA A 470 -6.04 -12.31 -3.64
C ALA A 470 -5.79 -11.07 -2.77
N SER A 471 -6.59 -10.01 -2.92
CA SER A 471 -6.45 -8.75 -2.14
C SER A 471 -7.19 -8.77 -0.79
N LEU A 472 -7.90 -9.85 -0.46
CA LEU A 472 -8.69 -9.99 0.75
C LEU A 472 -7.82 -10.46 1.94
N ASP A 473 -7.08 -9.52 2.55
CA ASP A 473 -6.02 -9.78 3.54
C ASP A 473 -6.51 -10.42 4.86
N HIS A 474 -7.78 -10.26 5.24
CA HIS A 474 -8.35 -10.77 6.50
C HIS A 474 -9.62 -11.60 6.29
N ALA A 475 -9.77 -12.14 5.09
CA ALA A 475 -11.00 -12.82 4.68
C ALA A 475 -10.86 -14.34 4.68
N MET A 476 -9.88 -14.91 5.40
CA MET A 476 -9.94 -16.34 5.69
C MET A 476 -11.26 -16.68 6.38
N ASP A 477 -11.84 -15.80 7.22
CA ASP A 477 -13.21 -15.97 7.74
C ASP A 477 -14.31 -15.92 6.66
N VAL A 478 -14.14 -15.07 5.65
CA VAL A 478 -15.05 -14.98 4.50
C VAL A 478 -14.98 -16.26 3.64
N TRP A 479 -13.79 -16.86 3.55
CA TRP A 479 -13.55 -18.09 2.80
C TRP A 479 -13.82 -19.36 3.62
N ALA A 480 -13.64 -19.33 4.94
CA ALA A 480 -13.76 -20.48 5.83
C ALA A 480 -15.21 -20.87 6.12
N ASN A 481 -16.15 -19.94 5.95
CA ASN A 481 -17.57 -20.29 5.99
C ASN A 481 -17.99 -21.11 4.76
N GLU A 482 -19.12 -21.82 4.86
CA GLU A 482 -19.59 -22.75 3.83
C GLU A 482 -19.80 -22.08 2.46
N ALA A 483 -20.25 -20.83 2.43
CA ALA A 483 -20.47 -20.07 1.20
C ALA A 483 -19.14 -19.66 0.53
N GLY A 484 -18.17 -19.24 1.32
CA GLY A 484 -16.80 -18.96 0.89
C GLY A 484 -16.14 -20.18 0.26
N MET A 485 -16.15 -21.32 0.97
CA MET A 485 -15.61 -22.57 0.46
C MET A 485 -16.32 -23.03 -0.82
N ALA A 486 -17.65 -22.91 -0.90
CA ALA A 486 -18.40 -23.23 -2.12
C ALA A 486 -17.98 -22.36 -3.32
N ARG A 487 -17.70 -21.07 -3.07
CA ARG A 487 -17.17 -20.16 -4.09
C ARG A 487 -15.76 -20.55 -4.52
N LEU A 488 -14.85 -20.87 -3.60
CA LEU A 488 -13.49 -21.34 -3.93
C LEU A 488 -13.52 -22.63 -4.76
N ARG A 489 -14.37 -23.61 -4.41
CA ARG A 489 -14.57 -24.82 -5.23
C ARG A 489 -15.06 -24.49 -6.64
N THR A 490 -15.94 -23.50 -6.77
CA THR A 490 -16.44 -23.07 -8.08
C THR A 490 -15.34 -22.44 -8.93
N ILE A 491 -14.50 -21.60 -8.34
CA ILE A 491 -13.31 -21.02 -9.00
C ILE A 491 -12.35 -22.14 -9.42
N ALA A 492 -12.04 -23.07 -8.50
CA ALA A 492 -11.18 -24.21 -8.76
C ALA A 492 -11.71 -25.12 -9.89
N ALA A 493 -13.02 -25.34 -9.96
CA ALA A 493 -13.62 -26.14 -11.04
C ALA A 493 -13.74 -25.40 -12.38
N THR A 494 -13.60 -24.08 -12.41
CA THR A 494 -13.77 -23.26 -13.62
C THR A 494 -12.58 -23.41 -14.58
N TYR A 495 -11.38 -23.57 -14.05
CA TYR A 495 -10.14 -23.60 -14.80
C TYR A 495 -9.53 -25.00 -14.89
N ARG A 496 -8.63 -25.19 -15.85
CA ARG A 496 -7.78 -26.38 -15.95
C ARG A 496 -6.31 -25.96 -15.96
N ALA A 497 -5.46 -26.79 -15.37
CA ALA A 497 -4.01 -26.62 -15.52
C ALA A 497 -3.60 -26.70 -16.99
N GLY A 498 -2.61 -25.91 -17.37
CA GLY A 498 -2.08 -25.84 -18.73
C GLY A 498 -2.87 -24.95 -19.71
N GLN A 499 -3.91 -24.26 -19.25
CA GLN A 499 -4.54 -23.22 -20.08
C GLN A 499 -3.63 -21.99 -20.19
N PRO A 500 -3.58 -21.30 -21.35
CA PRO A 500 -2.63 -20.20 -21.50
C PRO A 500 -2.86 -19.06 -20.50
N GLN A 501 -4.12 -18.73 -20.19
CA GLN A 501 -4.43 -17.69 -19.22
C GLN A 501 -4.13 -18.08 -17.77
N THR A 502 -4.10 -19.37 -17.41
CA THR A 502 -3.77 -19.81 -16.04
C THR A 502 -2.27 -19.84 -15.77
N CYS A 503 -1.45 -19.72 -16.83
CA CYS A 503 0.00 -19.61 -16.72
C CYS A 503 0.47 -18.17 -16.45
N ARG A 504 -0.44 -17.19 -16.46
CA ARG A 504 -0.11 -15.76 -16.38
C ARG A 504 -0.88 -15.10 -15.25
N SER A 505 -0.29 -14.12 -14.59
CA SER A 505 -1.03 -13.28 -13.65
C SER A 505 -2.01 -12.37 -14.40
N PRO A 506 -3.25 -12.14 -13.91
CA PRO A 506 -3.80 -12.65 -12.65
C PRO A 506 -4.50 -14.02 -12.75
N GLY A 507 -4.59 -14.63 -13.94
CA GLY A 507 -5.24 -15.95 -14.10
C GLY A 507 -4.59 -17.07 -13.28
N SER A 508 -3.28 -17.01 -13.02
CA SER A 508 -2.55 -17.93 -12.15
C SER A 508 -3.03 -17.92 -10.69
N LEU A 509 -3.67 -16.84 -10.24
CA LEU A 509 -4.24 -16.72 -8.90
C LEU A 509 -5.33 -17.76 -8.63
N TRP A 510 -5.91 -18.41 -9.66
CA TRP A 510 -6.85 -19.52 -9.49
C TRP A 510 -6.25 -20.66 -8.65
N LEU A 511 -4.92 -20.86 -8.71
CA LEU A 511 -4.24 -21.88 -7.93
C LEU A 511 -4.39 -21.65 -6.43
N PHE A 512 -4.49 -20.39 -5.97
CA PHE A 512 -4.77 -20.09 -4.57
C PHE A 512 -6.14 -20.63 -4.14
N ALA A 513 -7.15 -20.59 -5.01
CA ALA A 513 -8.44 -21.21 -4.70
C ALA A 513 -8.30 -22.74 -4.55
N VAL A 514 -7.49 -23.40 -5.38
CA VAL A 514 -7.19 -24.83 -5.24
C VAL A 514 -6.52 -25.14 -3.91
N VAL A 515 -5.47 -24.38 -3.56
CA VAL A 515 -4.70 -24.54 -2.32
C VAL A 515 -5.60 -24.31 -1.11
N LEU A 516 -6.36 -23.22 -1.08
CA LEU A 516 -7.24 -22.86 0.03
C LEU A 516 -8.37 -23.88 0.26
N THR A 517 -8.84 -24.58 -0.78
CA THR A 517 -9.84 -25.65 -0.58
C THR A 517 -9.28 -26.87 0.15
N GLY A 518 -7.98 -27.15 0.05
CA GLY A 518 -7.37 -28.37 0.59
C GLY A 518 -7.93 -29.68 0.01
N GLU A 519 -8.71 -29.62 -1.08
CA GLU A 519 -9.40 -30.77 -1.68
C GLU A 519 -8.58 -31.45 -2.78
N THR A 520 -7.52 -30.81 -3.28
CA THR A 520 -6.68 -31.40 -4.33
C THR A 520 -5.74 -32.46 -3.76
N THR A 521 -5.71 -33.63 -4.39
CA THR A 521 -4.77 -34.70 -4.06
C THR A 521 -3.51 -34.69 -4.93
N ASP A 522 -3.46 -33.86 -5.99
CA ASP A 522 -2.35 -33.78 -6.94
C ASP A 522 -1.94 -32.32 -7.27
N LEU A 523 -1.64 -31.54 -6.22
CA LEU A 523 -1.13 -30.17 -6.39
C LEU A 523 0.16 -30.11 -7.22
N ARG A 524 1.03 -31.12 -7.06
CA ARG A 524 2.29 -31.21 -7.78
C ARG A 524 2.07 -31.40 -9.29
N GLY A 525 1.18 -32.30 -9.69
CA GLY A 525 0.83 -32.49 -11.10
C GLY A 525 0.26 -31.23 -11.74
N LEU A 526 -0.55 -30.46 -11.00
CA LEU A 526 -1.09 -29.18 -11.47
C LEU A 526 0.03 -28.14 -11.70
N LEU A 527 0.99 -28.04 -10.79
CA LEU A 527 2.15 -27.14 -10.92
C LEU A 527 3.06 -27.57 -12.07
N ASP A 528 3.32 -28.87 -12.22
CA ASP A 528 4.13 -29.43 -13.31
C ASP A 528 3.52 -29.15 -14.68
N GLU A 529 2.20 -29.28 -14.81
CA GLU A 529 1.47 -28.92 -16.03
C GLU A 529 1.54 -27.43 -16.32
N SER A 530 1.42 -26.58 -15.29
CA SER A 530 1.49 -25.12 -15.45
C SER A 530 2.86 -24.66 -15.95
N VAL A 531 3.95 -25.23 -15.41
CA VAL A 531 5.32 -24.95 -15.88
C VAL A 531 5.53 -25.47 -17.31
N ARG A 532 5.01 -26.66 -17.63
CA ARG A 532 5.12 -27.22 -19.00
C ARG A 532 4.41 -26.32 -20.01
N ALA A 533 3.17 -25.92 -19.72
CA ALA A 533 2.40 -25.06 -20.60
C ALA A 533 3.02 -23.66 -20.74
N ALA A 534 3.51 -23.06 -19.66
CA ALA A 534 4.25 -21.80 -19.73
C ALA A 534 5.49 -21.90 -20.63
N ARG A 535 6.22 -23.01 -20.55
CA ARG A 535 7.36 -23.31 -21.41
C ARG A 535 6.96 -23.47 -22.89
N ASP A 536 5.86 -24.18 -23.16
CA ASP A 536 5.36 -24.40 -24.52
C ASP A 536 4.83 -23.10 -25.17
N LEU A 537 4.30 -22.17 -24.36
CA LEU A 537 3.84 -20.85 -24.81
C LEU A 537 4.99 -19.89 -25.12
N GLY A 538 6.19 -20.15 -24.61
CA GLY A 538 7.41 -19.41 -24.94
C GLY A 538 7.51 -18.00 -24.36
N GLN A 539 6.65 -17.61 -23.41
CA GLN A 539 6.73 -16.30 -22.74
C GLN A 539 7.63 -16.43 -21.50
N GLU A 540 8.84 -15.86 -21.60
CA GLU A 540 9.90 -16.08 -20.60
C GLU A 540 9.52 -15.64 -19.19
N TRP A 541 8.90 -14.46 -19.04
CA TRP A 541 8.49 -13.95 -17.73
C TRP A 541 7.42 -14.84 -17.06
N ASP A 542 6.43 -15.30 -17.83
CA ASP A 542 5.38 -16.19 -17.32
C ASP A 542 5.96 -17.55 -16.88
N LEU A 543 6.95 -18.08 -17.62
CA LEU A 543 7.69 -19.28 -17.23
C LEU A 543 8.46 -19.06 -15.92
N ALA A 544 9.16 -17.94 -15.79
CA ALA A 544 9.90 -17.62 -14.56
C ALA A 544 8.97 -17.52 -13.35
N ALA A 545 7.80 -16.87 -13.50
CA ALA A 545 6.79 -16.78 -12.45
C ALA A 545 6.19 -18.14 -12.09
N ALA A 546 5.91 -19.01 -13.07
CA ALA A 546 5.41 -20.36 -12.84
C ALA A 546 6.45 -21.24 -12.12
N LEU A 547 7.73 -21.16 -12.51
CA LEU A 547 8.84 -21.83 -11.84
C LEU A 547 9.00 -21.35 -10.39
N GLN A 548 8.94 -20.04 -10.15
CA GLN A 548 9.01 -19.47 -8.81
C GLN A 548 7.84 -19.94 -7.93
N MET A 549 6.61 -19.92 -8.45
CA MET A 549 5.43 -20.41 -7.72
C MET A 549 5.59 -21.89 -7.35
N ARG A 550 6.06 -22.73 -8.28
CA ARG A 550 6.33 -24.14 -8.00
C ARG A 550 7.45 -24.31 -6.98
N ALA A 551 8.54 -23.54 -7.09
CA ALA A 551 9.64 -23.57 -6.13
C ALA A 551 9.16 -23.26 -4.70
N ASN A 552 8.35 -22.21 -4.51
CA ASN A 552 7.81 -21.83 -3.20
C ASN A 552 6.94 -22.93 -2.57
N VAL A 553 6.09 -23.59 -3.37
CA VAL A 553 5.27 -24.71 -2.87
C VAL A 553 6.15 -25.91 -2.53
N LEU A 554 7.13 -26.24 -3.37
CA LEU A 554 8.03 -27.37 -3.16
C LEU A 554 9.02 -27.14 -2.01
N ALA A 555 9.41 -25.90 -1.74
CA ALA A 555 10.39 -25.55 -0.69
C ALA A 555 9.91 -25.88 0.72
N ASN A 556 8.59 -26.08 0.95
CA ASN A 556 8.09 -26.52 2.26
C ASN A 556 8.31 -28.02 2.53
N ARG A 557 8.88 -28.76 1.58
CA ARG A 557 9.07 -30.22 1.61
C ARG A 557 10.55 -30.58 1.39
N PRO A 558 11.28 -31.06 2.42
CA PRO A 558 12.71 -31.38 2.30
C PRO A 558 13.02 -32.38 1.18
N ASP A 559 12.13 -33.34 0.93
CA ASP A 559 12.24 -34.35 -0.12
C ASP A 559 12.16 -33.75 -1.54
N TRP A 560 11.66 -32.52 -1.68
CA TRP A 560 11.55 -31.81 -2.97
C TRP A 560 12.50 -30.61 -3.09
N ALA A 561 13.34 -30.36 -2.09
CA ALA A 561 14.23 -29.20 -2.07
C ALA A 561 15.18 -29.13 -3.29
N ALA A 562 15.58 -30.29 -3.84
CA ALA A 562 16.42 -30.33 -5.05
C ALA A 562 15.66 -29.84 -6.31
N ALA A 563 14.38 -30.16 -6.44
CA ALA A 563 13.54 -29.67 -7.53
C ALA A 563 13.24 -28.18 -7.36
N ALA A 564 12.93 -27.74 -6.12
CA ALA A 564 12.74 -26.33 -5.80
C ALA A 564 13.98 -25.49 -6.17
N LEU A 565 15.19 -25.97 -5.83
CA LEU A 565 16.43 -25.28 -6.21
C LEU A 565 16.62 -25.18 -7.73
N ALA A 566 16.34 -26.25 -8.48
CA ALA A 566 16.46 -26.22 -9.93
C ALA A 566 15.51 -25.20 -10.57
N ASP A 567 14.28 -25.14 -10.07
CA ASP A 567 13.28 -24.16 -10.53
C ASP A 567 13.69 -22.73 -10.18
N SER A 568 14.16 -22.49 -8.95
CA SER A 568 14.64 -21.15 -8.55
C SER A 568 15.87 -20.72 -9.34
N ASP A 569 16.80 -21.64 -9.65
CA ASP A 569 17.98 -21.33 -10.48
C ASP A 569 17.60 -21.00 -11.93
N GLU A 570 16.67 -21.76 -12.56
CA GLU A 570 16.16 -21.47 -13.90
C GLU A 570 15.38 -20.14 -13.94
N SER A 571 14.50 -19.91 -12.96
CA SER A 571 13.76 -18.64 -12.82
C SER A 571 14.71 -17.46 -12.66
N LEU A 572 15.73 -17.59 -11.79
CA LEU A 572 16.73 -16.55 -11.55
C LEU A 572 17.55 -16.21 -12.82
N GLU A 573 17.87 -17.20 -13.66
CA GLU A 573 18.53 -16.95 -14.94
C GLU A 573 17.65 -16.11 -15.87
N ILE A 574 16.36 -16.45 -15.97
CA ILE A 574 15.40 -15.77 -16.83
C ILE A 574 15.19 -14.31 -16.37
N VAL A 575 14.84 -14.09 -15.10
CA VAL A 575 14.53 -12.73 -14.59
C VAL A 575 15.74 -11.80 -14.65
N ARG A 576 16.95 -12.32 -14.45
CA ARG A 576 18.19 -11.54 -14.63
C ARG A 576 18.43 -11.15 -16.09
N ARG A 577 18.14 -12.07 -17.03
CA ARG A 577 18.22 -11.77 -18.47
C ARG A 577 17.21 -10.71 -18.89
N LEU A 578 16.00 -10.74 -18.31
CA LEU A 578 14.95 -9.75 -18.56
C LEU A 578 15.23 -8.39 -17.90
N GLY A 579 16.09 -8.34 -16.87
CA GLY A 579 16.32 -7.15 -16.06
C GLY A 579 15.17 -6.85 -15.10
N ASP A 580 14.45 -7.89 -14.65
CA ASP A 580 13.37 -7.79 -13.68
C ASP A 580 13.94 -7.87 -12.26
N ASP A 581 14.01 -6.74 -11.57
CA ASP A 581 14.54 -6.67 -10.21
C ASP A 581 13.61 -7.37 -9.20
N TRP A 582 12.29 -7.27 -9.39
CA TRP A 582 11.30 -7.92 -8.52
C TRP A 582 11.40 -9.44 -8.64
N GLY A 583 11.36 -9.93 -9.88
CA GLY A 583 11.55 -11.35 -10.16
C GLY A 583 12.90 -11.87 -9.66
N THR A 584 13.95 -11.05 -9.72
CA THR A 584 15.27 -11.40 -9.17
C THR A 584 15.24 -11.53 -7.65
N ALA A 585 14.61 -10.60 -6.92
CA ALA A 585 14.45 -10.67 -5.47
C ALA A 585 13.68 -11.93 -5.06
N GLU A 586 12.58 -12.21 -5.75
CA GLU A 586 11.74 -13.38 -5.50
C GLU A 586 12.44 -14.71 -5.79
N ALA A 587 13.14 -14.84 -6.93
CA ALA A 587 13.86 -16.06 -7.27
C ALA A 587 15.03 -16.34 -6.31
N LEU A 588 15.72 -15.29 -5.84
CA LEU A 588 16.74 -15.39 -4.79
C LEU A 588 16.11 -15.82 -3.46
N SER A 589 14.96 -15.24 -3.09
CA SER A 589 14.22 -15.63 -1.88
C SER A 589 13.86 -17.12 -1.89
N ALA A 590 13.26 -17.60 -2.99
CA ALA A 590 12.88 -19.01 -3.16
C ALA A 590 14.10 -19.95 -3.10
N ARG A 591 15.22 -19.54 -3.70
CA ARG A 591 16.47 -20.31 -3.64
C ARG A 591 17.07 -20.35 -2.25
N GLY A 592 16.96 -19.24 -1.51
CA GLY A 592 17.34 -19.15 -0.11
C GLY A 592 16.55 -20.15 0.74
N GLU A 593 15.22 -20.18 0.61
CA GLU A 593 14.34 -21.11 1.33
C GLU A 593 14.72 -22.58 1.06
N ALA A 594 14.92 -22.92 -0.22
CA ALA A 594 15.29 -24.27 -0.61
C ALA A 594 16.71 -24.65 -0.11
N SER A 595 17.61 -23.68 0.04
CA SER A 595 18.94 -23.88 0.64
C SER A 595 18.83 -24.10 2.16
N GLU A 596 17.96 -23.37 2.86
CA GLU A 596 17.69 -23.58 4.30
C GLU A 596 17.16 -24.98 4.58
N LYS A 597 16.23 -25.50 3.76
CA LYS A 597 15.72 -26.87 3.94
C LYS A 597 16.77 -27.96 3.78
N ARG A 598 17.88 -27.66 3.11
CA ARG A 598 19.04 -28.54 2.97
C ARG A 598 20.12 -28.30 4.03
N GLY A 599 19.90 -27.36 4.95
CA GLY A 599 20.86 -26.96 5.97
C GLY A 599 21.99 -26.05 5.48
N ASP A 600 21.94 -25.56 4.24
CA ASP A 600 22.93 -24.60 3.70
C ASP A 600 22.51 -23.17 4.05
N HIS A 601 22.55 -22.85 5.35
CA HIS A 601 22.18 -21.53 5.87
C HIS A 601 23.15 -20.44 5.40
N GLY A 602 24.38 -20.79 5.00
CA GLY A 602 25.36 -19.87 4.44
C GLY A 602 24.90 -19.31 3.09
N ARG A 603 24.60 -20.22 2.15
CA ARG A 603 24.04 -19.83 0.85
C ARG A 603 22.69 -19.13 0.98
N ALA A 604 21.83 -19.59 1.89
CA ALA A 604 20.55 -18.94 2.14
C ALA A 604 20.73 -17.48 2.59
N ALA A 605 21.64 -17.22 3.53
CA ALA A 605 21.92 -15.87 4.00
C ALA A 605 22.44 -14.95 2.88
N GLU A 606 23.32 -15.46 2.00
CA GLU A 606 23.82 -14.72 0.83
C GLU A 606 22.68 -14.36 -0.14
N ASP A 607 21.79 -15.30 -0.42
CA ASP A 607 20.66 -15.10 -1.33
C ASP A 607 19.63 -14.11 -0.76
N TYR A 608 19.28 -14.22 0.52
CA TYR A 608 18.38 -13.25 1.17
C TYR A 608 18.99 -11.85 1.23
N HIS A 609 20.28 -11.73 1.56
CA HIS A 609 20.97 -10.44 1.55
C HIS A 609 20.96 -9.81 0.15
N ALA A 610 21.20 -10.59 -0.90
CA ALA A 610 21.12 -10.11 -2.27
C ALA A 610 19.69 -9.69 -2.64
N ALA A 611 18.67 -10.48 -2.25
CA ALA A 611 17.27 -10.18 -2.51
C ALA A 611 16.81 -8.87 -1.86
N ILE A 612 17.27 -8.58 -0.63
CA ILE A 612 16.99 -7.32 0.07
C ILE A 612 17.41 -6.12 -0.78
N GLY A 613 18.60 -6.14 -1.37
CA GLY A 613 19.09 -5.03 -2.20
C GLY A 613 18.23 -4.76 -3.45
N TYR A 614 17.65 -5.81 -4.06
CA TYR A 614 16.70 -5.65 -5.17
C TYR A 614 15.35 -5.10 -4.70
N ALA A 615 14.83 -5.59 -3.58
CA ALA A 615 13.58 -5.10 -3.00
C ALA A 615 13.68 -3.62 -2.53
N GLU A 616 14.81 -3.23 -1.95
CA GLU A 616 15.11 -1.84 -1.56
C GLU A 616 15.16 -0.91 -2.77
N LYS A 617 15.81 -1.34 -3.86
CA LYS A 617 15.87 -0.59 -5.12
C LYS A 617 14.47 -0.28 -5.69
N LEU A 618 13.50 -1.16 -5.45
CA LEU A 618 12.11 -1.01 -5.90
C LEU A 618 11.22 -0.25 -4.90
N GLY A 619 11.72 0.08 -3.71
CA GLY A 619 10.90 0.64 -2.62
C GLY A 619 9.87 -0.34 -2.06
N ALA A 620 10.06 -1.66 -2.26
CA ALA A 620 9.13 -2.72 -1.85
C ALA A 620 9.23 -3.03 -0.34
N ARG A 621 8.79 -2.10 0.51
CA ARG A 621 8.99 -2.15 1.98
C ARG A 621 8.51 -3.44 2.63
N ALA A 622 7.31 -3.93 2.28
CA ALA A 622 6.77 -5.17 2.84
C ALA A 622 7.66 -6.38 2.53
N GLN A 623 8.13 -6.48 1.28
CA GLN A 623 9.03 -7.55 0.83
C GLN A 623 10.39 -7.47 1.56
N VAL A 624 10.94 -6.27 1.76
CA VAL A 624 12.18 -6.06 2.52
C VAL A 624 12.08 -6.61 3.94
N LEU A 625 10.96 -6.40 4.63
CA LEU A 625 10.78 -6.88 6.01
C LEU A 625 10.73 -8.42 6.07
N VAL A 626 10.04 -9.06 5.13
CA VAL A 626 9.99 -10.53 5.02
C VAL A 626 11.39 -11.09 4.75
N LEU A 627 12.13 -10.50 3.81
CA LEU A 627 13.48 -10.95 3.47
C LEU A 627 14.48 -10.73 4.62
N ARG A 628 14.42 -9.60 5.34
CA ARG A 628 15.24 -9.36 6.53
C ARG A 628 14.95 -10.34 7.66
N THR A 629 13.68 -10.72 7.83
CA THR A 629 13.27 -11.75 8.80
C THR A 629 13.91 -13.10 8.48
N ARG A 630 13.84 -13.53 7.21
CA ARG A 630 14.45 -14.79 6.75
C ARG A 630 15.97 -14.75 6.84
N TYR A 631 16.59 -13.64 6.44
CA TYR A 631 18.02 -13.41 6.60
C TYR A 631 18.46 -13.55 8.07
N ALA A 632 17.73 -12.93 8.99
CA ALA A 632 18.01 -13.04 10.42
C ALA A 632 17.87 -14.48 10.96
N SER A 633 16.87 -15.22 10.51
CA SER A 633 16.70 -16.64 10.84
C SER A 633 17.90 -17.48 10.39
N ALA A 634 18.36 -17.29 9.14
CA ALA A 634 19.56 -17.97 8.63
C ALA A 634 20.83 -17.61 9.43
N LEU A 635 20.98 -16.35 9.85
CA LEU A 635 22.10 -15.92 10.71
C LEU A 635 22.09 -16.59 12.08
N ILE A 636 20.91 -16.80 12.68
CA ILE A 636 20.78 -17.51 13.96
C ILE A 636 21.29 -18.95 13.82
N GLU A 637 20.91 -19.67 12.77
CA GLU A 637 21.38 -21.04 12.51
C GLU A 637 22.89 -21.10 12.20
N LEU A 638 23.48 -20.02 11.68
CA LEU A 638 24.94 -19.87 11.51
C LEU A 638 25.68 -19.50 12.81
N GLY A 639 25.00 -19.44 13.95
CA GLY A 639 25.59 -19.05 15.23
C GLY A 639 25.81 -17.54 15.41
N ARG A 640 25.26 -16.71 14.52
CA ARG A 640 25.32 -15.23 14.58
C ARG A 640 24.05 -14.65 15.21
N GLY A 641 23.52 -15.29 16.25
CA GLY A 641 22.20 -14.98 16.80
C GLY A 641 22.04 -13.56 17.37
N ALA A 642 23.09 -12.93 17.88
CA ALA A 642 23.03 -11.54 18.34
C ALA A 642 22.74 -10.55 17.19
N GLU A 643 23.26 -10.84 16.00
CA GLU A 643 23.04 -10.03 14.79
C GLU A 643 21.66 -10.31 14.20
N GLY A 644 21.25 -11.58 14.16
CA GLY A 644 19.88 -11.96 13.79
C GLY A 644 18.84 -11.29 14.71
N GLU A 645 19.07 -11.27 16.02
CA GLU A 645 18.21 -10.58 16.97
C GLU A 645 18.10 -9.08 16.68
N ALA A 646 19.23 -8.40 16.44
CA ALA A 646 19.22 -6.98 16.12
C ALA A 646 18.35 -6.69 14.91
N ILE A 647 18.51 -7.47 13.84
CA ILE A 647 17.71 -7.35 12.61
C ILE A 647 16.23 -7.63 12.88
N LEU A 648 15.89 -8.68 13.63
CA LEU A 648 14.49 -8.97 13.97
C LEU A 648 13.86 -7.84 14.77
N ARG A 649 14.57 -7.26 15.74
CA ARG A 649 14.08 -6.11 16.50
C ARG A 649 13.89 -4.87 15.62
N GLU A 650 14.80 -4.62 14.68
CA GLU A 650 14.64 -3.54 13.68
C GLU A 650 13.43 -3.77 12.78
N VAL A 651 13.25 -4.99 12.26
CA VAL A 651 12.06 -5.38 11.48
C VAL A 651 10.79 -5.15 12.30
N LEU A 652 10.78 -5.50 13.58
CA LEU A 652 9.64 -5.23 14.46
C LEU A 652 9.42 -3.74 14.75
N VAL A 653 10.46 -2.91 14.66
CA VAL A 653 10.35 -1.45 14.83
C VAL A 653 9.84 -0.79 13.55
N GLU A 654 10.33 -1.21 12.40
CA GLU A 654 10.00 -0.67 11.08
C GLU A 654 8.65 -1.20 10.57
N GLY A 655 8.40 -2.50 10.77
CA GLY A 655 7.15 -3.17 10.42
C GLY A 655 5.97 -2.79 11.30
N ARG A 656 6.15 -1.92 12.30
CA ARG A 656 5.03 -1.32 13.06
C ARG A 656 4.02 -0.53 12.19
N HIS A 657 4.33 -0.35 10.91
CA HIS A 657 3.71 0.56 9.96
C HIS A 657 3.39 -0.05 8.59
N VAL A 658 3.79 -1.30 8.38
CA VAL A 658 3.67 -2.05 7.12
C VAL A 658 2.97 -3.35 7.50
N GLY A 659 2.05 -3.85 6.68
CA GLY A 659 1.08 -4.92 7.03
C GLY A 659 1.61 -6.14 7.81
N HIS A 660 0.68 -6.87 8.43
CA HIS A 660 0.92 -7.81 9.54
C HIS A 660 1.83 -9.00 9.24
N GLU A 661 1.83 -9.52 8.02
CA GLU A 661 2.51 -10.79 7.68
C GLU A 661 4.02 -10.75 7.94
N GLY A 662 4.70 -9.65 7.59
CA GLY A 662 6.15 -9.53 7.77
C GLY A 662 6.57 -9.47 9.24
N THR A 663 5.73 -8.89 10.10
CA THR A 663 6.02 -8.77 11.54
C THR A 663 5.71 -10.03 12.33
N ALA A 664 4.71 -10.81 11.90
CA ALA A 664 4.29 -12.01 12.62
C ALA A 664 5.41 -13.06 12.68
N PHE A 665 6.01 -13.36 11.52
CA PHE A 665 7.17 -14.26 11.46
C PHE A 665 8.38 -13.70 12.21
N ALA A 666 8.63 -12.38 12.12
CA ALA A 666 9.74 -11.76 12.84
C ALA A 666 9.59 -11.91 14.36
N ARG A 667 8.39 -11.69 14.91
CA ARG A 667 8.09 -11.92 16.33
C ARG A 667 8.28 -13.38 16.71
N PHE A 668 7.84 -14.31 15.86
CA PHE A 668 7.95 -15.73 16.13
C PHE A 668 9.42 -16.16 16.21
N PHE A 669 10.23 -15.84 15.19
CA PHE A 669 11.66 -16.14 15.20
C PHE A 669 12.40 -15.45 16.36
N LEU A 670 12.04 -14.22 16.69
CA LEU A 670 12.59 -13.52 17.84
C LEU A 670 12.25 -14.25 19.14
N ALA A 671 11.00 -14.69 19.32
CA ALA A 671 10.59 -15.42 20.51
C ALA A 671 11.34 -16.75 20.66
N MET A 672 11.50 -17.51 19.58
CA MET A 672 12.25 -18.76 19.59
C MET A 672 13.72 -18.52 19.96
N TRP A 673 14.36 -17.50 19.39
CA TRP A 673 15.72 -17.10 19.74
C TRP A 673 15.83 -16.69 21.22
N LEU A 674 14.97 -15.79 21.70
CA LEU A 674 14.94 -15.32 23.08
C LEU A 674 14.79 -16.50 24.05
N GLY A 675 13.85 -17.40 23.79
CA GLY A 675 13.63 -18.60 24.61
C GLY A 675 14.83 -19.54 24.61
N SER A 676 15.50 -19.73 23.47
CA SER A 676 16.69 -20.58 23.36
C SER A 676 17.90 -20.00 24.10
N SER A 677 17.96 -18.66 24.20
CA SER A 677 18.97 -17.91 24.95
C SER A 677 18.64 -17.75 26.44
N GLY A 678 17.54 -18.35 26.93
CA GLY A 678 17.12 -18.31 28.33
C GLY A 678 16.35 -17.04 28.75
N ARG A 679 16.02 -16.14 27.83
CA ARG A 679 15.22 -14.92 28.07
C ARG A 679 13.72 -15.21 27.91
N THR A 680 13.22 -16.13 28.71
CA THR A 680 11.87 -16.70 28.54
C THR A 680 10.75 -15.69 28.78
N VAL A 681 10.95 -14.72 29.68
CA VAL A 681 9.98 -13.64 29.94
C VAL A 681 9.75 -12.79 28.69
N GLU A 682 10.81 -12.30 28.04
CA GLU A 682 10.70 -11.54 26.79
C GLU A 682 10.12 -12.40 25.66
N ALA A 683 10.50 -13.68 25.57
CA ALA A 683 9.94 -14.60 24.59
C ALA A 683 8.43 -14.77 24.76
N ARG A 684 7.95 -14.87 26.00
CA ARG A 684 6.53 -15.02 26.33
C ARG A 684 5.74 -13.77 25.96
N GLU A 685 6.31 -12.57 26.15
CA GLU A 685 5.69 -11.33 25.68
C GLU A 685 5.51 -11.33 24.15
N GLN A 686 6.52 -11.75 23.39
CA GLN A 686 6.42 -11.80 21.93
C GLN A 686 5.36 -12.81 21.44
N LEU A 687 5.34 -14.03 21.98
CA LEU A 687 4.33 -15.05 21.64
C LEU A 687 2.93 -14.66 22.12
N GLY A 688 2.82 -13.97 23.26
CA GLY A 688 1.54 -13.49 23.78
C GLY A 688 0.90 -12.48 22.82
N VAL A 689 1.66 -11.52 22.31
CA VAL A 689 1.14 -10.58 21.31
C VAL A 689 0.74 -11.31 20.03
N LEU A 690 1.55 -12.25 19.53
CA LEU A 690 1.16 -13.06 18.38
C LEU A 690 -0.13 -13.85 18.60
N HIS A 691 -0.29 -14.45 19.79
CA HIS A 691 -1.47 -15.23 20.11
C HIS A 691 -2.73 -14.36 20.15
N ASP A 692 -2.64 -13.15 20.71
CA ASP A 692 -3.75 -12.19 20.70
C ASP A 692 -4.07 -11.75 19.26
N ASP A 693 -3.05 -11.38 18.46
CA ASP A 693 -3.19 -10.92 17.08
C ASP A 693 -3.78 -12.01 16.13
N PHE A 694 -3.52 -13.30 16.38
CA PHE A 694 -4.05 -14.39 15.55
C PHE A 694 -5.40 -14.93 15.99
N ARG A 695 -5.74 -14.85 17.30
CA ARG A 695 -7.05 -15.27 17.82
C ARG A 695 -8.22 -14.47 17.26
N SER A 696 -7.94 -13.27 16.78
CA SER A 696 -8.90 -12.38 16.17
C SER A 696 -9.01 -12.51 14.65
N ALA A 697 -8.00 -13.11 14.01
CA ALA A 697 -7.90 -13.29 12.55
C ALA A 697 -8.22 -14.72 12.08
N SER A 698 -8.52 -15.66 12.99
CA SER A 698 -8.92 -17.06 12.74
C SER A 698 -8.06 -17.80 11.69
N ILE A 699 -6.73 -17.67 11.75
CA ILE A 699 -5.84 -18.42 10.83
C ILE A 699 -5.37 -19.70 11.52
N GLY A 700 -6.12 -20.80 11.35
CA GLY A 700 -5.86 -22.07 12.03
C GLY A 700 -4.44 -22.64 11.84
N VAL A 701 -3.81 -22.44 10.67
CA VAL A 701 -2.43 -22.87 10.41
C VAL A 701 -1.42 -22.12 11.28
N PHE A 702 -1.59 -20.80 11.43
CA PHE A 702 -0.68 -19.98 12.24
C PHE A 702 -0.93 -20.11 13.74
N GLU A 703 -2.18 -20.38 14.14
CA GLU A 703 -2.52 -20.66 15.53
C GLU A 703 -1.77 -21.89 16.05
N ALA A 704 -1.69 -22.98 15.26
CA ALA A 704 -0.91 -24.16 15.61
C ALA A 704 0.57 -23.85 15.86
N PHE A 705 1.19 -23.01 15.01
CA PHE A 705 2.58 -22.56 15.20
C PHE A 705 2.78 -21.81 16.52
N VAL A 706 1.89 -20.85 16.83
CA VAL A 706 2.00 -20.04 18.04
C VAL A 706 1.76 -20.89 19.29
N LEU A 707 0.73 -21.74 19.30
CA LEU A 707 0.46 -22.66 20.40
C LEU A 707 1.62 -23.63 20.63
N GLY A 708 2.19 -24.17 19.55
CA GLY A 708 3.39 -25.01 19.62
C GLY A 708 4.60 -24.30 20.20
N GLY A 709 4.85 -23.05 19.78
CA GLY A 709 5.91 -22.20 20.34
C GLY A 709 5.71 -21.90 21.83
N MET A 710 4.46 -21.63 22.24
CA MET A 710 4.11 -21.42 23.65
C MET A 710 4.30 -22.69 24.49
N ALA A 711 3.91 -23.86 23.96
CA ALA A 711 4.13 -25.16 24.62
C ALA A 711 5.63 -25.49 24.74
N TRP A 712 6.42 -25.16 23.71
CA TRP A 712 7.87 -25.26 23.77
C TRP A 712 8.47 -24.34 24.84
N LEU A 713 7.98 -23.11 24.96
CA LEU A 713 8.45 -22.17 25.98
C LEU A 713 8.08 -22.60 27.40
N ASP A 714 6.88 -23.16 27.60
CA ASP A 714 6.48 -23.76 28.89
C ASP A 714 7.43 -24.90 29.29
N ASN A 715 7.85 -25.73 28.34
CA ASN A 715 8.87 -26.76 28.56
C ASN A 715 10.24 -26.18 28.94
N GLN A 716 10.63 -25.03 28.39
CA GLN A 716 11.88 -24.34 28.75
C GLN A 716 11.84 -23.81 30.19
N GLU A 717 10.65 -23.43 30.68
CA GLU A 717 10.45 -22.92 32.04
C GLU A 717 10.14 -24.02 33.07
N GLY A 718 10.05 -25.29 32.63
CA GLY A 718 9.71 -26.42 33.49
C GLY A 718 8.22 -26.50 33.85
N LEU A 719 7.36 -25.76 33.16
CA LEU A 719 5.89 -25.77 33.30
C LEU A 719 5.28 -26.93 32.51
N TYR A 720 5.71 -28.16 32.81
CA TYR A 720 5.43 -29.32 31.97
C TYR A 720 3.94 -29.68 31.86
N ALA A 721 3.12 -29.38 32.87
CA ALA A 721 1.67 -29.60 32.80
C ALA A 721 1.00 -28.66 31.79
N ASP A 722 1.36 -27.37 31.82
CA ASP A 722 0.86 -26.37 30.87
C ASP A 722 1.37 -26.67 29.45
N ALA A 723 2.64 -27.07 29.33
CA ALA A 723 3.25 -27.50 28.06
C ALA A 723 2.49 -28.68 27.43
N LEU A 724 2.09 -29.68 28.24
CA LEU A 724 1.32 -30.82 27.77
C LEU A 724 -0.08 -30.42 27.30
N ALA A 725 -0.76 -29.55 28.06
CA ALA A 725 -2.09 -29.07 27.70
C ALA A 725 -2.08 -28.28 26.37
N ARG A 726 -1.18 -27.31 26.23
CA ARG A 726 -1.04 -26.52 24.99
C ARG A 726 -0.51 -27.35 23.83
N GLY A 727 0.43 -28.28 24.08
CA GLY A 727 0.98 -29.14 23.05
C GLY A 727 -0.07 -30.08 22.41
N ARG A 728 -1.07 -30.51 23.18
CA ARG A 728 -2.23 -31.26 22.67
C ARG A 728 -3.12 -30.42 21.77
N GLU A 729 -3.40 -29.19 22.19
CA GLU A 729 -4.19 -28.26 21.39
C GLU A 729 -3.49 -27.93 20.07
N ALA A 730 -2.17 -27.71 20.11
CA ALA A 730 -1.35 -27.53 18.92
C ALA A 730 -1.36 -28.74 17.98
N LEU A 731 -1.29 -29.97 18.51
CA LEU A 731 -1.40 -31.20 17.70
C LEU A 731 -2.76 -31.33 17.02
N ALA A 732 -3.85 -31.07 17.73
CA ALA A 732 -5.20 -31.14 17.16
C ALA A 732 -5.41 -30.13 16.03
N GLN A 733 -4.85 -28.92 16.16
CA GLN A 733 -4.87 -27.89 15.11
C GLN A 733 -3.96 -28.22 13.92
N ALA A 734 -2.84 -28.92 14.16
CA ALA A 734 -1.90 -29.32 13.13
C ALA A 734 -2.40 -30.45 12.22
N ASP A 735 -3.47 -31.17 12.60
CA ASP A 735 -4.08 -32.23 11.79
C ASP A 735 -5.01 -31.71 10.66
N ASP A 736 -5.21 -30.41 10.55
CA ASP A 736 -5.89 -29.80 9.42
C ASP A 736 -5.13 -30.02 8.08
N ARG A 737 -5.86 -30.28 6.98
CA ARG A 737 -5.26 -30.59 5.67
C ARG A 737 -4.45 -29.44 5.10
N LEU A 738 -4.87 -28.18 5.31
CA LEU A 738 -4.13 -27.01 4.85
C LEU A 738 -2.83 -26.89 5.64
N SER A 739 -2.87 -27.11 6.96
CA SER A 739 -1.68 -27.17 7.82
C SER A 739 -0.66 -28.22 7.34
N GLN A 740 -1.12 -29.43 7.01
CA GLN A 740 -0.23 -30.50 6.52
C GLN A 740 0.33 -30.24 5.10
N MET A 741 -0.42 -29.49 4.28
CA MET A 741 0.06 -29.08 2.96
C MET A 741 1.14 -28.00 3.08
N VAL A 742 0.92 -26.98 3.91
CA VAL A 742 1.81 -25.81 4.07
C VAL A 742 3.02 -26.12 4.94
N ALA A 743 2.85 -26.85 6.04
CA ALA A 743 3.88 -27.13 7.04
C ALA A 743 3.85 -28.60 7.50
N PRO A 744 4.24 -29.55 6.64
CA PRO A 744 4.10 -31.00 6.89
C PRO A 744 4.86 -31.48 8.13
N GLN A 745 6.00 -30.87 8.45
CA GLN A 745 6.80 -31.22 9.62
C GLN A 745 6.22 -30.70 10.95
N MET A 746 5.28 -29.73 10.93
CA MET A 746 4.79 -29.05 12.12
C MET A 746 4.19 -30.02 13.15
N HIS A 747 3.38 -30.96 12.69
CA HIS A 747 2.78 -31.99 13.54
C HIS A 747 3.86 -32.79 14.31
N LEU A 748 4.96 -33.14 13.63
CA LEU A 748 6.06 -33.92 14.20
C LEU A 748 6.84 -33.12 15.25
N LEU A 749 7.00 -31.81 15.05
CA LEU A 749 7.62 -30.92 16.03
C LEU A 749 6.79 -30.81 17.31
N HIS A 750 5.46 -30.82 17.19
CA HIS A 750 4.57 -30.81 18.35
C HIS A 750 4.60 -32.14 19.11
N LEU A 751 4.76 -33.29 18.43
CA LEU A 751 4.97 -34.59 19.11
C LEU A 751 6.22 -34.57 20.00
N VAL A 752 7.34 -34.02 19.52
CA VAL A 752 8.58 -33.88 20.32
C VAL A 752 8.35 -32.94 21.51
N THR A 753 7.60 -31.87 21.32
CA THR A 753 7.27 -30.90 22.39
C THR A 753 6.39 -31.54 23.47
N VAL A 754 5.41 -32.36 23.08
CA VAL A 754 4.58 -33.15 24.00
C VAL A 754 5.41 -34.23 24.71
N ALA A 755 6.31 -34.91 23.99
CA ALA A 755 7.21 -35.90 24.57
C ALA A 755 8.08 -35.28 25.67
N ARG A 756 8.61 -34.08 25.44
CA ARG A 756 9.38 -33.33 26.45
C ARG A 756 8.56 -33.05 27.70
N ALA A 757 7.31 -32.60 27.53
CA ALA A 757 6.40 -32.32 28.63
C ALA A 757 6.11 -33.58 29.46
N LEU A 758 5.84 -34.70 28.79
CA LEU A 758 5.61 -36.00 29.45
C LEU A 758 6.85 -36.49 30.21
N GLY A 759 8.04 -36.36 29.63
CA GLY A 759 9.30 -36.68 30.30
C GLY A 759 9.52 -35.82 31.55
N GLY A 760 9.25 -34.51 31.46
CA GLY A 760 9.39 -33.56 32.56
C GLY A 760 8.41 -33.74 33.71
N LEU A 761 7.18 -34.19 33.43
CA LEU A 761 6.21 -34.60 34.45
C LEU A 761 6.62 -35.86 35.23
N GLY A 762 7.56 -36.63 34.67
CA GLY A 762 8.11 -37.84 35.28
C GLY A 762 7.13 -39.01 35.40
N GLY A 763 7.65 -40.12 35.92
CA GLY A 763 6.94 -41.40 36.05
C GLY A 763 7.19 -42.31 34.85
N GLU A 764 7.43 -43.60 35.12
CA GLU A 764 7.86 -44.58 34.11
C GLU A 764 6.90 -44.67 32.92
N HIS A 765 5.59 -44.63 33.16
CA HIS A 765 4.60 -44.69 32.08
C HIS A 765 4.67 -43.48 31.12
N ARG A 766 4.81 -42.26 31.67
CA ARG A 766 4.92 -41.03 30.86
C ARG A 766 6.25 -40.98 30.13
N ALA A 767 7.33 -41.38 30.77
CA ALA A 767 8.65 -41.44 30.14
C ALA A 767 8.71 -42.48 29.01
N ALA A 768 8.04 -43.63 29.16
CA ALA A 768 7.92 -44.62 28.09
C ALA A 768 7.10 -44.11 26.91
N LEU A 769 6.00 -43.39 27.19
CA LEU A 769 5.23 -42.72 26.14
C LEU A 769 6.07 -41.63 25.44
N ALA A 770 6.82 -40.82 26.19
CA ALA A 770 7.72 -39.81 25.63
C ALA A 770 8.75 -40.44 24.68
N ALA A 771 9.39 -41.56 25.07
CA ALA A 771 10.34 -42.27 24.21
C ALA A 771 9.69 -42.77 22.91
N ARG A 772 8.47 -43.31 22.97
CA ARG A 772 7.71 -43.73 21.78
C ARG A 772 7.37 -42.55 20.86
N LEU A 773 6.95 -41.42 21.42
CA LEU A 773 6.64 -40.22 20.65
C LEU A 773 7.88 -39.60 20.01
N LEU A 774 9.04 -39.62 20.68
CA LEU A 774 10.31 -39.20 20.09
C LEU A 774 10.71 -40.07 18.90
N ALA A 775 10.54 -41.38 19.01
CA ALA A 775 10.82 -42.31 17.92
C ALA A 775 9.86 -42.13 16.74
N ALA A 776 8.55 -42.01 17.01
CA ALA A 776 7.55 -41.73 15.99
C ALA A 776 7.84 -40.40 15.28
N GLY A 777 8.09 -39.34 16.06
CA GLY A 777 8.45 -38.03 15.53
C GLY A 777 9.67 -38.07 14.61
N GLN A 778 10.72 -38.83 14.98
CA GLN A 778 11.92 -38.98 14.16
C GLN A 778 11.68 -39.84 12.91
N ALA A 779 10.95 -40.95 13.03
CA ALA A 779 10.71 -41.89 11.94
C ALA A 779 9.77 -41.33 10.86
N LEU A 780 8.88 -40.41 11.24
CA LEU A 780 7.91 -39.78 10.35
C LEU A 780 8.43 -38.50 9.67
N LEU A 781 9.63 -38.00 10.04
CA LEU A 781 10.23 -36.85 9.37
C LEU A 781 10.48 -37.15 7.89
N PRO A 782 10.26 -36.18 6.98
CA PRO A 782 10.57 -36.35 5.57
C PRO A 782 12.04 -36.73 5.33
N ASP A 783 12.28 -37.55 4.31
CA ASP A 783 13.63 -37.88 3.86
C ASP A 783 14.41 -36.60 3.55
N GLY A 784 15.60 -36.47 4.16
CA GLY A 784 16.45 -35.29 4.00
C GLY A 784 16.10 -34.09 4.88
N HIS A 785 15.16 -34.21 5.83
CA HIS A 785 14.91 -33.18 6.84
C HIS A 785 16.18 -32.86 7.62
N VAL A 786 16.58 -31.58 7.62
CA VAL A 786 17.70 -31.08 8.43
C VAL A 786 17.13 -30.35 9.63
N PRO A 787 17.30 -30.88 10.86
CA PRO A 787 16.68 -30.27 12.02
C PRO A 787 17.36 -28.94 12.36
N THR A 788 16.59 -27.93 12.79
CA THR A 788 17.13 -26.64 13.24
C THR A 788 17.88 -26.77 14.57
N SER A 789 18.63 -25.73 14.96
CA SER A 789 19.28 -25.66 16.28
C SER A 789 18.31 -25.88 17.44
N THR A 790 17.12 -25.29 17.34
CA THR A 790 16.06 -25.39 18.36
C THR A 790 15.46 -26.79 18.39
N GLU A 791 15.21 -27.40 17.24
CA GLU A 791 14.68 -28.77 17.14
C GLU A 791 15.64 -29.79 17.76
N ARG A 792 16.94 -29.71 17.42
CA ARG A 792 17.99 -30.58 18.00
C ARG A 792 18.05 -30.45 19.52
N ALA A 793 18.02 -29.22 20.03
CA ALA A 793 18.07 -28.98 21.48
C ALA A 793 16.81 -29.51 22.18
N ASN A 794 15.62 -29.33 21.58
CA ASN A 794 14.38 -29.79 22.16
C ASN A 794 14.29 -31.32 22.21
N PHE A 795 14.73 -31.99 21.13
CA PHE A 795 14.80 -33.45 21.08
C PHE A 795 15.77 -33.98 22.15
N ALA A 796 16.98 -33.43 22.24
CA ALA A 796 17.98 -33.85 23.22
C ALA A 796 17.49 -33.68 24.67
N ALA A 797 16.82 -32.57 24.97
CA ALA A 797 16.24 -32.34 26.29
C ALA A 797 15.11 -33.33 26.62
N ALA A 798 14.25 -33.65 25.65
CA ALA A 798 13.20 -34.65 25.83
C ALA A 798 13.77 -36.06 26.05
N GLU A 799 14.81 -36.42 25.29
CA GLU A 799 15.52 -37.68 25.44
C GLU A 799 16.19 -37.79 26.81
N GLU A 800 16.87 -36.74 27.27
CA GLU A 800 17.52 -36.71 28.59
C GLU A 800 16.49 -36.91 29.73
N LEU A 801 15.35 -36.23 29.67
CA LEU A 801 14.27 -36.38 30.65
C LEU A 801 13.70 -37.81 30.68
N ALA A 802 13.44 -38.39 29.49
CA ALA A 802 12.90 -39.75 29.39
C ALA A 802 13.92 -40.81 29.85
N ARG A 803 15.18 -40.71 29.41
CA ARG A 803 16.27 -41.60 29.85
C ARG A 803 16.55 -41.47 31.34
N GLY A 804 16.48 -40.27 31.90
CA GLY A 804 16.68 -40.02 33.32
C GLY A 804 15.68 -40.77 34.22
N VAL A 805 14.46 -41.02 33.72
CA VAL A 805 13.41 -41.76 34.44
C VAL A 805 13.48 -43.27 34.20
N LEU A 806 13.72 -43.70 32.95
CA LEU A 806 13.67 -45.12 32.55
C LEU A 806 14.99 -45.87 32.70
N GLY A 807 16.11 -45.16 32.60
CA GLY A 807 17.42 -45.74 32.27
C GLY A 807 17.51 -46.22 30.81
N ASP A 808 18.74 -46.48 30.35
CA ASP A 808 19.02 -46.69 28.93
C ASP A 808 18.27 -47.88 28.32
N ALA A 809 18.26 -49.05 28.96
CA ALA A 809 17.67 -50.25 28.37
C ALA A 809 16.15 -50.15 28.17
N ALA A 810 15.43 -49.56 29.13
CA ALA A 810 13.99 -49.38 29.04
C ALA A 810 13.63 -48.25 28.06
N TYR A 811 14.44 -47.20 27.99
CA TYR A 811 14.30 -46.16 26.96
C TYR A 811 14.45 -46.75 25.55
N GLU A 812 15.54 -47.49 25.27
CA GLU A 812 15.77 -48.07 23.93
C GLU A 812 14.62 -49.00 23.50
N THR A 813 14.05 -49.75 24.45
CA THR A 813 12.90 -50.62 24.18
C THR A 813 11.67 -49.79 23.79
N ALA A 814 11.33 -48.77 24.59
CA ALA A 814 10.18 -47.90 24.30
C ALA A 814 10.38 -47.08 23.02
N TYR A 815 11.59 -46.60 22.76
CA TYR A 815 11.95 -45.89 21.53
C TYR A 815 11.77 -46.81 20.31
N ALA A 816 12.27 -48.04 20.36
CA ALA A 816 12.10 -49.00 19.27
C ALA A 816 10.61 -49.32 18.97
N GLU A 817 9.76 -49.38 20.00
CA GLU A 817 8.31 -49.56 19.84
C GLU A 817 7.64 -48.39 19.13
N GLY A 818 8.14 -47.16 19.31
CA GLY A 818 7.56 -45.95 18.70
C GLY A 818 7.90 -45.77 17.23
N ALA A 819 9.01 -46.33 16.75
CA ALA A 819 9.50 -46.13 15.38
C ALA A 819 8.55 -46.69 14.29
N GLY A 820 7.64 -47.60 14.65
CA GLY A 820 6.65 -48.18 13.73
C GLY A 820 5.29 -47.50 13.74
N LEU A 821 5.10 -46.46 14.56
CA LEU A 821 3.81 -45.78 14.70
C LEU A 821 3.55 -44.87 13.49
N SER A 822 2.33 -44.94 12.97
CA SER A 822 1.79 -43.90 12.07
C SER A 822 1.50 -42.60 12.83
N GLN A 823 1.34 -41.50 12.09
CA GLN A 823 0.95 -40.21 12.65
C GLN A 823 -0.35 -40.32 13.47
N GLU A 824 -1.38 -40.98 12.92
CA GLU A 824 -2.67 -41.19 13.61
C GLU A 824 -2.51 -41.98 14.92
N GLU A 825 -1.68 -43.03 14.92
CA GLU A 825 -1.41 -43.83 16.13
C GLU A 825 -0.64 -43.04 17.18
N ALA A 826 0.35 -42.24 16.78
CA ALA A 826 1.10 -41.38 17.69
C ALA A 826 0.20 -40.32 18.34
N THR A 827 -0.65 -39.64 17.55
CA THR A 827 -1.63 -38.68 18.06
C THR A 827 -2.64 -39.34 19.00
N ALA A 828 -3.18 -40.50 18.62
CA ALA A 828 -4.13 -41.24 19.46
C ALA A 828 -3.52 -41.63 20.82
N LEU A 829 -2.22 -41.96 20.88
CA LEU A 829 -1.53 -42.21 22.15
C LEU A 829 -1.47 -40.97 23.05
N VAL A 830 -1.27 -39.78 22.47
CA VAL A 830 -1.28 -38.50 23.19
C VAL A 830 -2.69 -38.18 23.74
N GLU A 831 -3.73 -38.42 22.95
CA GLU A 831 -5.14 -38.20 23.34
C GLU A 831 -5.64 -39.21 24.38
N ALA A 832 -5.24 -40.48 24.26
CA ALA A 832 -5.63 -41.55 25.16
C ALA A 832 -5.00 -41.40 26.56
N HIS A 833 -3.91 -40.63 26.68
CA HIS A 833 -3.29 -40.32 27.96
C HIS A 833 -4.20 -39.38 28.78
N ARG A 834 -5.10 -39.92 29.61
CA ARG A 834 -5.82 -39.13 30.63
C ARG A 834 -5.05 -39.20 31.96
N GLU A 835 -4.95 -38.05 32.63
CA GLU A 835 -4.18 -37.83 33.87
C GLU A 835 -4.40 -38.87 34.97
#